data_AF-A0A8S0PCV3-F1
#
_entry.id   AF-A0A8S0PCV3-F1
#
_cell.length_a   1.000
_cell.length_b   1.000
_cell.length_c   1.000
_cell.angle_alpha   90.00
_cell.angle_beta   90.00
_cell.angle_gamma   90.00
#
_symmetry.space_group_name_H-M   'P 1'
#
loop_
_entity.id
_entity.type
_entity.pdbx_description
1 polymer ?
#
loop_
_entity_poly.entity_id
_entity_poly.type
_entity_poly.pdbx_seq_one_letter_code
_entity_poly.pdbx_strand_id
1 'polypeptide(L)'
;MRAFDELRKLEIFFKEESNRGCSIVELYELVQHAGNILPRLYLLCTVGSVYIRSKEAPAKDVLKDLIEMCRGIQHPVRGLFLRSYLSQVSRDKLPDIGSEYEGDADTAMDAVEFVLQNFTEMNKLWVRMQHQGPARDKEKREKERSELRDLVGKNLHVLSQIEGVDLDMYRETVLPRVLEQVVNCKDEIAQYYLMDCVIQVFPDEYHLQTLETILGACPQLQPSVDIKTVLARLMERLSNYAASSAEVLPVFFQVEAFAKLNIAIGKVIEAQDDMPVYGAVTLYASLLTFILHVHPDRLDYVDQILGACVKKLSGKGKLDDSKATKQIVALLSAPLDKYKDIDTALKLSNYPRVMEHLDNGTNKEMSNVIIQSIMKNRTYISTAEKVEALFELIKGLIKDIDENHQDELDEDDFKEEQNSVARLIQLLYTDDTEEMMKIIHTVRKHILTGGPKRLPFTVPPFTFSALKLVRRLQSQNENVSGEEAAATPKDIFQILMQTIEALSSVPVPELALGLYLQCAEAANDCDLEPVAYEFFTQAYILYEEEISDSKAQVTSIHLIIGTLQRMHVFGVENRDTLTHKATGYSSKLLKKPDQCRAVYACSHLFWLDEHNDMKDGERVMLCLKRALRIANAAQQMANASRGSSGSVVLFIEILNKYLYFYEKGVLQVTIDSIQSLIELIKQEMSGENTTADLSADAFFASTLRYIQFQKDKGGVVAEKYSPIKAEFAETS
;
A
#
# COMPACT_ATOMS: atom_id res chain seq x y z
N MET A 1 -24.23 -25.44 38.40
CA MET A 1 -24.51 -24.05 38.80
C MET A 1 -25.63 -23.95 39.82
N ARG A 2 -26.92 -24.19 39.52
CA ARG A 2 -28.00 -24.10 40.54
C ARG A 2 -27.71 -24.84 41.86
N ALA A 3 -27.24 -26.08 41.78
CA ALA A 3 -26.85 -26.84 42.97
C ALA A 3 -25.63 -26.26 43.71
N PHE A 4 -24.71 -25.60 43.00
CA PHE A 4 -23.54 -24.96 43.63
C PHE A 4 -23.98 -23.73 44.44
N ASP A 5 -24.97 -22.99 43.96
CA ASP A 5 -25.51 -21.83 44.68
C ASP A 5 -26.24 -22.24 45.96
N GLU A 6 -27.00 -23.34 45.92
CA GLU A 6 -27.62 -23.90 47.13
C GLU A 6 -26.58 -24.47 48.10
N LEU A 7 -25.53 -25.13 47.60
CA LEU A 7 -24.43 -25.61 48.45
C LEU A 7 -23.65 -24.46 49.09
N ARG A 8 -23.52 -23.30 48.44
CA ARG A 8 -22.94 -22.10 49.06
C ARG A 8 -23.78 -21.58 50.22
N LYS A 9 -25.11 -21.60 50.10
CA LYS A 9 -25.99 -21.28 51.24
C LYS A 9 -25.81 -22.28 52.38
N LEU A 10 -25.62 -23.55 52.04
CA LEU A 10 -25.35 -24.60 53.02
C LEU A 10 -23.97 -24.42 53.70
N GLU A 11 -22.95 -23.97 52.97
CA GLU A 11 -21.64 -23.60 53.53
C GLU A 11 -21.78 -22.51 54.60
N ILE A 12 -22.57 -21.46 54.30
CA ILE A 12 -22.85 -20.36 55.23
C ILE A 12 -23.58 -20.90 56.47
N PHE A 13 -24.57 -21.77 56.28
CA PHE A 13 -25.30 -22.41 57.37
C PHE A 13 -24.37 -23.22 58.29
N PHE A 14 -23.49 -24.05 57.74
CA PHE A 14 -22.52 -24.81 58.54
C PHE A 14 -21.53 -23.91 59.29
N LYS A 15 -21.15 -22.77 58.70
CA LYS A 15 -20.34 -21.76 59.38
C LYS A 15 -21.06 -21.16 60.58
N GLU A 16 -22.35 -20.86 60.47
CA GLU A 16 -23.15 -20.34 61.59
C GLU A 16 -23.38 -21.37 62.70
N GLU A 17 -23.56 -22.65 62.35
CA GLU A 17 -23.72 -23.75 63.31
C GLU A 17 -22.43 -24.05 64.08
N SER A 18 -21.26 -23.88 63.46
CA SER A 18 -19.98 -23.96 64.19
C SER A 18 -19.90 -22.92 65.31
N ASN A 19 -20.38 -21.70 65.08
CA ASN A 19 -20.45 -20.66 66.12
C ASN A 19 -21.43 -20.99 67.26
N ARG A 20 -22.31 -21.98 67.08
CA ARG A 20 -23.30 -22.43 68.09
C ARG A 20 -22.82 -23.62 68.94
N GLY A 21 -21.58 -24.08 68.74
CA GLY A 21 -20.94 -25.10 69.58
C GLY A 21 -20.97 -26.53 69.04
N CYS A 22 -21.35 -26.73 67.78
CA CYS A 22 -21.22 -28.03 67.11
C CYS A 22 -19.76 -28.28 66.68
N SER A 23 -19.21 -29.43 67.08
CA SER A 23 -17.88 -29.91 66.67
C SER A 23 -17.82 -30.11 65.14
N ILE A 24 -16.89 -29.45 64.44
CA ILE A 24 -16.78 -29.59 62.99
C ILE A 24 -16.16 -30.94 62.61
N VAL A 25 -15.34 -31.52 63.48
CA VAL A 25 -14.80 -32.89 63.32
C VAL A 25 -15.94 -33.90 63.19
N GLU A 26 -16.93 -33.85 64.08
CA GLU A 26 -18.10 -34.73 64.04
C GLU A 26 -18.93 -34.49 62.79
N LEU A 27 -19.06 -33.24 62.34
CA LEU A 27 -19.77 -32.91 61.11
C LEU A 27 -19.04 -33.45 59.87
N TYR A 28 -17.70 -33.40 59.86
CA TYR A 28 -16.85 -33.92 58.79
C TYR A 28 -16.94 -35.46 58.69
N GLU A 29 -17.10 -36.16 59.80
CA GLU A 29 -17.40 -37.60 59.81
C GLU A 29 -18.85 -37.89 59.42
N LEU A 30 -19.81 -37.12 59.93
CA LEU A 30 -21.24 -37.37 59.73
C LEU A 30 -21.65 -37.30 58.25
N VAL A 31 -21.11 -36.34 57.50
CA VAL A 31 -21.38 -36.24 56.05
C VAL A 31 -20.85 -37.43 55.26
N GLN A 32 -19.89 -38.19 55.79
CA GLN A 32 -19.36 -39.39 55.14
C GLN A 32 -20.32 -40.59 55.19
N HIS A 33 -21.30 -40.58 56.08
CA HIS A 33 -22.34 -41.61 56.15
C HIS A 33 -23.35 -41.56 54.99
N ALA A 34 -23.32 -40.52 54.16
CA ALA A 34 -24.15 -40.45 52.96
C ALA A 34 -23.82 -41.62 52.01
N GLY A 35 -24.81 -42.49 51.77
CA GLY A 35 -24.61 -43.74 51.02
C GLY A 35 -24.18 -43.57 49.55
N ASN A 36 -24.60 -42.47 48.90
CA ASN A 36 -24.18 -42.16 47.52
C ASN A 36 -22.90 -41.31 47.51
N ILE A 37 -21.88 -41.75 46.76
CA ILE A 37 -20.56 -41.11 46.73
C ILE A 37 -20.58 -39.65 46.25
N LEU A 38 -21.43 -39.30 45.28
CA LEU A 38 -21.45 -37.95 44.72
C LEU A 38 -21.99 -36.92 45.73
N PRO A 39 -23.21 -37.07 46.31
CA PRO A 39 -23.66 -36.21 47.41
C PRO A 39 -22.68 -36.18 48.58
N ARG A 40 -22.12 -37.34 48.96
CA ARG A 40 -21.12 -37.44 50.03
C ARG A 40 -19.94 -36.50 49.80
N LEU A 41 -19.33 -36.54 48.62
CA LEU A 41 -18.15 -35.73 48.33
C LEU A 41 -18.46 -34.24 48.19
N TYR A 42 -19.63 -33.85 47.67
CA TYR A 42 -20.03 -32.43 47.67
C TYR A 42 -20.23 -31.90 49.09
N LEU A 43 -20.89 -32.66 49.96
CA LEU A 43 -21.04 -32.30 51.38
C LEU A 43 -19.69 -32.28 52.08
N LEU A 44 -18.83 -33.27 51.83
CA LEU A 44 -17.48 -33.34 52.39
C LEU A 44 -16.62 -32.15 51.98
N CYS A 45 -16.64 -31.73 50.70
CA CYS A 45 -15.94 -30.53 50.25
C CYS A 45 -16.47 -29.27 50.93
N THR A 46 -17.80 -29.19 51.14
CA THR A 46 -18.44 -28.03 51.78
C THR A 46 -18.10 -27.94 53.26
N VAL A 47 -18.16 -29.06 54.00
CA VAL A 47 -17.76 -29.12 55.42
C VAL A 47 -16.25 -28.97 55.56
N GLY A 48 -15.44 -29.58 54.70
CA GLY A 48 -13.99 -29.41 54.68
C GLY A 48 -13.57 -27.96 54.50
N SER A 49 -14.31 -27.19 53.70
CA SER A 49 -14.14 -25.74 53.60
C SER A 49 -14.31 -25.00 54.92
N VAL A 50 -15.34 -25.37 55.68
CA VAL A 50 -15.65 -24.79 57.00
C VAL A 50 -14.62 -25.26 58.02
N TYR A 51 -14.17 -26.51 57.91
CA TYR A 51 -13.17 -27.11 58.79
C TYR A 51 -11.79 -26.46 58.66
N ILE A 52 -11.40 -26.09 57.44
CA ILE A 52 -10.19 -25.29 57.21
C ILE A 52 -10.35 -23.90 57.84
N ARG A 53 -11.51 -23.25 57.64
CA ARG A 53 -11.78 -21.91 58.19
C ARG A 53 -11.83 -21.86 59.71
N SER A 54 -12.26 -22.93 60.38
CA SER A 54 -12.32 -22.98 61.85
C SER A 54 -10.94 -23.17 62.50
N LYS A 55 -9.91 -23.51 61.72
CA LYS A 55 -8.54 -23.78 62.17
C LYS A 55 -8.43 -24.94 63.17
N GLU A 56 -9.43 -25.82 63.22
CA GLU A 56 -9.41 -27.03 64.05
C GLU A 56 -8.45 -28.10 63.50
N ALA A 57 -8.18 -28.08 62.18
CA ALA A 57 -7.18 -28.92 61.52
C ALA A 57 -6.33 -28.08 60.54
N PRO A 58 -5.07 -28.48 60.29
CA PRO A 58 -4.23 -27.82 59.31
C PRO A 58 -4.83 -27.96 57.90
N ALA A 59 -4.84 -26.86 57.15
CA ALA A 59 -5.42 -26.80 55.82
C ALA A 59 -4.83 -27.86 54.87
N LYS A 60 -3.52 -28.12 54.98
CA LYS A 60 -2.79 -29.15 54.23
C LYS A 60 -3.44 -30.53 54.31
N ASP A 61 -3.75 -31.00 55.51
CA ASP A 61 -4.23 -32.38 55.71
C ASP A 61 -5.64 -32.55 55.18
N VAL A 62 -6.52 -31.55 55.43
CA VAL A 62 -7.89 -31.56 54.91
C VAL A 62 -7.90 -31.48 53.39
N LEU A 63 -7.09 -30.60 52.78
CA LEU A 63 -6.99 -30.47 51.33
C LEU A 63 -6.45 -31.75 50.67
N LYS A 64 -5.44 -32.38 51.29
CA LYS A 64 -4.88 -33.65 50.83
C LYS A 64 -5.92 -34.78 50.90
N ASP A 65 -6.64 -34.89 52.01
CA ASP A 65 -7.72 -35.86 52.17
C ASP A 65 -8.84 -35.65 51.13
N LEU A 66 -9.31 -34.42 50.95
CA LEU A 66 -10.35 -34.09 49.97
C LEU A 66 -9.95 -34.46 48.53
N ILE A 67 -8.70 -34.19 48.12
CA ILE A 67 -8.21 -34.57 46.78
C ILE A 67 -8.15 -36.08 46.60
N GLU A 68 -7.65 -36.80 47.60
CA GLU A 68 -7.56 -38.27 47.59
C GLU A 68 -8.95 -38.90 47.54
N MET A 69 -9.89 -38.41 48.35
CA MET A 69 -11.28 -38.87 48.35
C MET A 69 -11.99 -38.56 47.03
N CYS A 70 -11.66 -37.45 46.36
CA CYS A 70 -12.15 -37.13 45.02
C CYS A 70 -11.65 -38.10 43.94
N ARG A 71 -10.59 -38.89 44.17
CA ARG A 71 -10.18 -39.97 43.24
C ARG A 71 -11.25 -41.07 43.13
N GLY A 72 -12.16 -41.18 44.09
CA GLY A 72 -13.26 -42.15 44.06
C GLY A 72 -14.25 -41.96 42.89
N ILE A 73 -14.28 -40.79 42.25
CA ILE A 73 -15.15 -40.52 41.10
C ILE A 73 -14.33 -40.47 39.81
N GLN A 74 -14.39 -41.57 39.06
CA GLN A 74 -13.71 -41.72 37.76
C GLN A 74 -14.60 -41.37 36.56
N HIS A 75 -15.89 -41.04 36.79
CA HIS A 75 -16.78 -40.60 35.72
C HIS A 75 -16.38 -39.20 35.24
N PRO A 76 -16.05 -38.99 33.95
CA PRO A 76 -15.47 -37.73 33.45
C PRO A 76 -16.23 -36.46 33.83
N VAL A 77 -17.49 -36.32 33.41
CA VAL A 77 -18.28 -35.10 33.63
C VAL A 77 -18.52 -34.83 35.13
N ARG A 78 -18.97 -35.86 35.87
CA ARG A 78 -19.23 -35.74 37.31
C ARG A 78 -17.97 -35.40 38.10
N GLY A 79 -16.84 -36.02 37.76
CA GLY A 79 -15.54 -35.77 38.37
C GLY A 79 -15.02 -34.37 38.06
N LEU A 80 -15.13 -33.91 36.82
CA LEU A 80 -14.74 -32.55 36.42
C LEU A 80 -15.52 -31.48 37.19
N PHE A 81 -16.84 -31.62 37.31
CA PHE A 81 -17.64 -30.66 38.08
C PHE A 81 -17.37 -30.72 39.58
N LEU A 82 -17.18 -31.92 40.15
CA LEU A 82 -16.83 -32.04 41.57
C LEU A 82 -15.46 -31.41 41.86
N ARG A 83 -14.46 -31.68 41.03
CA ARG A 83 -13.11 -31.10 41.18
C ARG A 83 -13.10 -29.60 40.93
N SER A 84 -13.88 -29.11 39.97
CA SER A 84 -14.07 -27.67 39.78
C SER A 84 -14.76 -27.02 40.99
N TYR A 85 -15.70 -27.72 41.64
CA TYR A 85 -16.31 -27.24 42.88
C TYR A 85 -15.29 -27.21 44.01
N LEU A 86 -14.48 -28.26 44.17
CA LEU A 86 -13.37 -28.30 45.13
C LEU A 86 -12.44 -27.10 44.95
N SER A 87 -11.94 -26.85 43.72
CA SER A 87 -11.08 -25.69 43.44
C SER A 87 -11.74 -24.35 43.77
N GLN A 88 -13.06 -24.23 43.56
CA GLN A 88 -13.80 -23.00 43.86
C GLN A 88 -13.96 -22.78 45.36
N VAL A 89 -14.17 -23.86 46.11
CA VAL A 89 -14.40 -23.87 47.56
C VAL A 89 -13.09 -23.75 48.34
N SER A 90 -11.97 -24.18 47.76
CA SER A 90 -10.63 -24.09 48.37
C SER A 90 -9.86 -22.82 48.01
N ARG A 91 -10.29 -22.03 47.01
CA ARG A 91 -9.51 -20.90 46.44
C ARG A 91 -9.04 -19.87 47.48
N ASP A 92 -9.90 -19.48 48.41
CA ASP A 92 -9.61 -18.51 49.47
C ASP A 92 -9.00 -19.14 50.74
N LYS A 93 -8.66 -20.43 50.67
CA LYS A 93 -8.25 -21.28 51.80
C LYS A 93 -6.99 -22.08 51.47
N LEU A 94 -6.32 -21.72 50.38
CA LEU A 94 -5.05 -22.31 50.01
C LEU A 94 -3.97 -21.80 50.98
N PRO A 95 -3.08 -22.69 51.44
CA PRO A 95 -1.93 -22.28 52.22
C PRO A 95 -0.95 -21.47 51.34
N ASP A 96 -0.94 -20.15 51.47
CA ASP A 96 -0.06 -19.25 50.70
C ASP A 96 0.74 -18.32 51.63
N ILE A 97 1.80 -17.71 51.11
CA ILE A 97 2.65 -16.75 51.83
C ILE A 97 1.80 -15.54 52.23
N GLY A 98 1.76 -15.21 53.53
CA GLY A 98 0.92 -14.11 54.04
C GLY A 98 -0.57 -14.46 54.21
N SER A 99 -0.97 -15.70 53.98
CA SER A 99 -2.35 -16.15 54.21
C SER A 99 -2.62 -16.47 55.69
N GLU A 100 -3.88 -16.37 56.14
CA GLU A 100 -4.27 -16.75 57.52
C GLU A 100 -4.10 -18.26 57.84
N TYR A 101 -3.78 -19.05 56.82
CA TYR A 101 -3.54 -20.49 56.85
C TYR A 101 -2.06 -20.83 56.62
N GLU A 102 -1.17 -19.83 56.72
CA GLU A 102 0.27 -20.02 56.66
C GLU A 102 0.71 -20.97 57.79
N GLY A 103 1.32 -22.09 57.40
CA GLY A 103 1.82 -23.13 58.30
C GLY A 103 3.34 -23.10 58.41
N ASP A 104 3.97 -24.28 58.53
CA ASP A 104 5.43 -24.42 58.58
C ASP A 104 6.13 -24.02 57.26
N ALA A 105 7.47 -23.99 57.27
CA ALA A 105 8.33 -23.66 56.13
C ALA A 105 8.21 -24.68 54.98
N ASP A 106 7.14 -24.57 54.17
CA ASP A 106 6.92 -25.10 52.80
C ASP A 106 5.46 -24.91 52.36
N THR A 107 4.76 -23.95 52.97
CA THR A 107 3.30 -23.82 52.88
C THR A 107 2.81 -23.59 51.43
N ALA A 108 3.50 -22.74 50.66
CA ALA A 108 3.15 -22.49 49.26
C ALA A 108 3.31 -23.74 48.36
N MET A 109 4.28 -24.60 48.65
CA MET A 109 4.52 -25.83 47.89
C MET A 109 3.37 -26.83 48.09
N ASP A 110 2.77 -26.89 49.28
CA ASP A 110 1.61 -27.72 49.53
C ASP A 110 0.38 -27.27 48.72
N ALA A 111 0.17 -25.94 48.59
CA ALA A 111 -0.87 -25.39 47.73
C ALA A 111 -0.62 -25.70 46.24
N VAL A 112 0.62 -25.54 45.79
CA VAL A 112 1.02 -25.86 44.40
C VAL A 112 0.81 -27.36 44.11
N GLU A 113 1.24 -28.26 44.99
CA GLU A 113 1.05 -29.70 44.84
C GLU A 113 -0.44 -30.07 44.80
N PHE A 114 -1.26 -29.48 45.67
CA PHE A 114 -2.72 -29.64 45.66
C PHE A 114 -3.31 -29.28 44.30
N VAL A 115 -2.99 -28.09 43.78
CA VAL A 115 -3.56 -27.61 42.50
C VAL A 115 -3.04 -28.43 41.32
N LEU A 116 -1.75 -28.79 41.30
CA LEU A 116 -1.15 -29.63 40.24
C LEU A 116 -1.73 -31.05 40.23
N GLN A 117 -1.96 -31.66 41.40
CA GLN A 117 -2.59 -32.96 41.50
C GLN A 117 -4.04 -32.90 41.00
N ASN A 118 -4.79 -31.84 41.36
CA ASN A 118 -6.14 -31.64 40.87
C ASN A 118 -6.18 -31.40 39.36
N PHE A 119 -5.27 -30.58 38.83
CA PHE A 119 -5.08 -30.34 37.40
C PHE A 119 -4.82 -31.64 36.64
N THR A 120 -3.89 -32.45 37.13
CA THR A 120 -3.53 -33.75 36.52
C THR A 120 -4.74 -34.67 36.41
N GLU A 121 -5.51 -34.81 37.49
CA GLU A 121 -6.71 -35.66 37.48
C GLU A 121 -7.84 -35.07 36.62
N MET A 122 -8.02 -33.75 36.60
CA MET A 122 -8.98 -33.09 35.72
C MET A 122 -8.60 -33.27 34.24
N ASN A 123 -7.33 -33.14 33.88
CA ASN A 123 -6.86 -33.38 32.52
C ASN A 123 -7.11 -34.83 32.09
N LYS A 124 -6.78 -35.82 32.95
CA LYS A 124 -7.07 -37.24 32.70
C LYS A 124 -8.56 -37.50 32.48
N LEU A 125 -9.42 -36.92 33.32
CA LEU A 125 -10.88 -37.05 33.16
C LEU A 125 -11.36 -36.42 31.85
N TRP A 126 -10.83 -35.26 31.50
CA TRP A 126 -11.18 -34.55 30.28
C TRP A 126 -10.76 -35.30 29.00
N VAL A 127 -9.56 -35.89 28.98
CA VAL A 127 -9.12 -36.79 27.89
C VAL A 127 -9.94 -38.07 27.85
N ARG A 128 -10.34 -38.60 29.01
CA ARG A 128 -11.22 -39.77 29.08
C ARG A 128 -12.60 -39.51 28.47
N MET A 129 -13.10 -38.26 28.47
CA MET A 129 -14.34 -37.91 27.77
C MET A 129 -14.29 -38.26 26.28
N GLN A 130 -13.12 -38.16 25.64
CA GLN A 130 -12.98 -38.47 24.21
C GLN A 130 -13.39 -39.92 23.88
N HIS A 131 -13.07 -40.82 24.80
CA HIS A 131 -13.20 -42.27 24.66
C HIS A 131 -14.50 -42.83 25.25
N GLN A 132 -15.36 -41.97 25.83
CA GLN A 132 -16.60 -42.40 26.46
C GLN A 132 -17.74 -42.50 25.43
N GLY A 133 -18.34 -43.68 25.29
CA GLY A 133 -19.54 -43.87 24.47
C GLY A 133 -19.26 -44.22 22.99
N PRO A 134 -20.32 -44.30 22.15
CA PRO A 134 -20.21 -44.76 20.77
C PRO A 134 -19.40 -43.80 19.88
N ALA A 135 -18.71 -44.32 18.86
CA ALA A 135 -17.93 -43.51 17.92
C ALA A 135 -18.78 -42.46 17.15
N ARG A 136 -20.08 -42.74 16.95
CA ARG A 136 -21.02 -41.84 16.27
C ARG A 136 -21.18 -40.49 16.96
N ASP A 137 -21.01 -40.45 18.29
CA ASP A 137 -21.18 -39.23 19.07
C ASP A 137 -19.87 -38.45 19.26
N LYS A 138 -18.81 -38.76 18.49
CA LYS A 138 -17.48 -38.14 18.62
C LYS A 138 -17.54 -36.61 18.49
N GLU A 139 -18.16 -36.09 17.44
CA GLU A 139 -18.28 -34.63 17.23
C GLU A 139 -19.03 -33.93 18.37
N LYS A 140 -20.11 -34.55 18.86
CA LYS A 140 -20.86 -34.03 20.01
C LYS A 140 -19.98 -33.97 21.26
N ARG A 141 -19.16 -35.00 21.50
CA ARG A 141 -18.21 -35.01 22.62
C ARG A 141 -17.11 -33.99 22.45
N GLU A 142 -16.58 -33.78 21.26
CA GLU A 142 -15.56 -32.75 21.02
C GLU A 142 -16.11 -31.35 21.30
N LYS A 143 -17.39 -31.10 20.93
CA LYS A 143 -18.09 -29.86 21.30
C LYS A 143 -18.27 -29.71 22.82
N GLU A 144 -18.78 -30.73 23.49
CA GLU A 144 -18.94 -30.73 24.96
C GLU A 144 -17.59 -30.59 25.68
N ARG A 145 -16.53 -31.23 25.18
CA ARG A 145 -15.16 -31.12 25.70
C ARG A 145 -14.63 -29.70 25.54
N SER A 146 -14.89 -29.06 24.40
CA SER A 146 -14.53 -27.66 24.16
C SER A 146 -15.25 -26.71 25.12
N GLU A 147 -16.52 -26.96 25.44
CA GLU A 147 -17.28 -26.17 26.44
C GLU A 147 -16.75 -26.35 27.87
N LEU A 148 -16.21 -27.53 28.20
CA LEU A 148 -15.71 -27.85 29.55
C LEU A 148 -14.21 -27.57 29.75
N ARG A 149 -13.48 -27.15 28.71
CA ARG A 149 -12.02 -26.89 28.79
C ARG A 149 -11.67 -25.88 29.88
N ASP A 150 -12.51 -24.86 30.08
CA ASP A 150 -12.34 -23.80 31.07
C ASP A 150 -12.35 -24.33 32.51
N LEU A 151 -12.97 -25.47 32.77
CA LEU A 151 -12.91 -26.11 34.09
C LEU A 151 -11.48 -26.57 34.41
N VAL A 152 -10.76 -27.08 33.40
CA VAL A 152 -9.37 -27.52 33.55
C VAL A 152 -8.45 -26.31 33.65
N GLY A 153 -8.62 -25.33 32.74
CA GLY A 153 -7.80 -24.11 32.68
C GLY A 153 -7.87 -23.24 33.93
N LYS A 154 -9.00 -23.25 34.66
CA LYS A 154 -9.13 -22.57 35.96
C LYS A 154 -8.08 -23.00 36.99
N ASN A 155 -7.58 -24.24 36.95
CA ASN A 155 -6.52 -24.67 37.86
C ASN A 155 -5.21 -23.92 37.57
N LEU A 156 -4.88 -23.71 36.29
CA LEU A 156 -3.71 -22.93 35.91
C LEU A 156 -3.86 -21.47 36.35
N HIS A 157 -5.08 -20.92 36.22
CA HIS A 157 -5.36 -19.57 36.71
C HIS A 157 -5.20 -19.44 38.23
N VAL A 158 -5.60 -20.46 38.99
CA VAL A 158 -5.35 -20.50 40.45
C VAL A 158 -3.86 -20.54 40.74
N LEU A 159 -3.06 -21.33 40.00
CA LEU A 159 -1.60 -21.35 40.16
C LEU A 159 -0.97 -19.98 39.93
N SER A 160 -1.44 -19.21 38.95
CA SER A 160 -0.92 -17.85 38.71
C SER A 160 -1.29 -16.82 39.77
N GLN A 161 -2.24 -17.13 40.65
CA GLN A 161 -2.71 -16.23 41.71
C GLN A 161 -2.05 -16.51 43.06
N ILE A 162 -1.30 -17.60 43.18
CA ILE A 162 -0.58 -17.94 44.41
C ILE A 162 0.65 -17.04 44.47
N GLU A 163 0.75 -16.20 45.49
CA GLU A 163 1.86 -15.26 45.66
C GLU A 163 3.19 -15.99 45.88
N GLY A 164 3.15 -17.17 46.51
CA GLY A 164 4.32 -18.03 46.68
C GLY A 164 4.85 -18.70 45.39
N VAL A 165 4.22 -18.48 44.23
CA VAL A 165 4.78 -18.94 42.93
C VAL A 165 5.70 -17.87 42.38
N ASP A 166 6.92 -17.86 42.90
CA ASP A 166 8.02 -17.08 42.34
C ASP A 166 8.56 -17.70 41.04
N LEU A 167 9.51 -17.01 40.41
CA LEU A 167 10.10 -17.42 39.13
C LEU A 167 10.82 -18.77 39.24
N ASP A 168 11.50 -19.04 40.36
CA ASP A 168 12.26 -20.26 40.59
C ASP A 168 11.31 -21.46 40.79
N MET A 169 10.26 -21.31 41.61
CA MET A 169 9.22 -22.32 41.79
C MET A 169 8.49 -22.62 40.48
N TYR A 170 8.18 -21.58 39.69
CA TYR A 170 7.57 -21.77 38.38
C TYR A 170 8.47 -22.55 37.43
N ARG A 171 9.76 -22.18 37.36
CA ARG A 171 10.75 -22.79 36.47
C ARG A 171 11.07 -24.23 36.83
N GLU A 172 11.26 -24.54 38.11
CA GLU A 172 11.73 -25.86 38.56
C GLU A 172 10.60 -26.86 38.77
N THR A 173 9.43 -26.39 39.21
CA THR A 173 8.35 -27.27 39.67
C THR A 173 7.07 -27.16 38.83
N VAL A 174 6.49 -25.95 38.73
CA VAL A 174 5.15 -25.79 38.15
C VAL A 174 5.15 -26.08 36.66
N LEU A 175 5.99 -25.38 35.89
CA LEU A 175 6.00 -25.49 34.44
C LEU A 175 6.39 -26.90 33.95
N PRO A 176 7.46 -27.54 34.44
CA PRO A 176 7.82 -28.89 34.00
C PRO A 176 6.70 -29.90 34.22
N ARG A 177 6.02 -29.86 35.38
CA ARG A 177 4.91 -30.77 35.68
C ARG A 177 3.67 -30.51 34.82
N VAL A 178 3.35 -29.25 34.54
CA VAL A 178 2.25 -28.91 33.62
C VAL A 178 2.58 -29.39 32.21
N LEU A 179 3.77 -29.11 31.70
CA LEU A 179 4.21 -29.52 30.36
C LEU A 179 4.29 -31.05 30.22
N GLU A 180 4.72 -31.76 31.27
CA GLU A 180 4.69 -33.22 31.31
C GLU A 180 3.27 -33.76 31.06
N GLN A 181 2.25 -33.17 31.70
CA GLN A 181 0.85 -33.57 31.48
C GLN A 181 0.37 -33.21 30.07
N VAL A 182 0.80 -32.07 29.51
CA VAL A 182 0.46 -31.67 28.15
C VAL A 182 1.06 -32.63 27.12
N VAL A 183 2.33 -32.96 27.23
CA VAL A 183 3.00 -33.89 26.29
C VAL A 183 2.43 -35.30 26.42
N ASN A 184 2.23 -35.78 27.65
CA ASN A 184 1.78 -37.16 27.90
C ASN A 184 0.31 -37.41 27.59
N CYS A 185 -0.54 -36.37 27.54
CA CYS A 185 -1.97 -36.57 27.31
C CYS A 185 -2.31 -37.06 25.89
N LYS A 186 -1.45 -36.80 24.89
CA LYS A 186 -1.59 -37.22 23.49
C LYS A 186 -2.98 -36.97 22.88
N ASP A 187 -3.63 -35.88 23.30
CA ASP A 187 -4.95 -35.47 22.82
C ASP A 187 -4.88 -34.07 22.22
N GLU A 188 -5.38 -33.93 21.00
CA GLU A 188 -5.25 -32.70 20.19
C GLU A 188 -5.89 -31.47 20.84
N ILE A 189 -7.14 -31.61 21.29
CA ILE A 189 -7.90 -30.51 21.91
C ILE A 189 -7.24 -30.10 23.22
N ALA A 190 -6.80 -31.08 24.02
CA ALA A 190 -6.14 -30.82 25.28
C ALA A 190 -4.79 -30.16 25.12
N GLN A 191 -3.95 -30.65 24.21
CA GLN A 191 -2.63 -30.08 23.95
C GLN A 191 -2.73 -28.64 23.46
N TYR A 192 -3.60 -28.38 22.49
CA TYR A 192 -3.82 -27.03 21.97
C TYR A 192 -4.26 -26.06 23.08
N TYR A 193 -5.33 -26.41 23.80
CA TYR A 193 -5.91 -25.51 24.81
C TYR A 193 -4.98 -25.29 26.00
N LEU A 194 -4.33 -26.35 26.50
CA LEU A 194 -3.47 -26.23 27.68
C LEU A 194 -2.21 -25.42 27.38
N MET A 195 -1.59 -25.59 26.21
CA MET A 195 -0.47 -24.73 25.81
C MET A 195 -0.88 -23.27 25.67
N ASP A 196 -2.02 -23.00 25.03
CA ASP A 196 -2.57 -21.65 24.91
C ASP A 196 -2.90 -21.05 26.28
N CYS A 197 -3.44 -21.86 27.20
CA CYS A 197 -3.76 -21.45 28.57
C CYS A 197 -2.50 -21.12 29.38
N VAL A 198 -1.42 -21.92 29.28
CA VAL A 198 -0.12 -21.59 29.90
C VAL A 198 0.37 -20.23 29.40
N ILE A 199 0.33 -20.00 28.08
CA ILE A 199 0.77 -18.72 27.50
C ILE A 199 -0.10 -17.57 27.99
N GLN A 200 -1.42 -17.73 28.12
CA GLN A 200 -2.34 -16.65 28.53
C GLN A 200 -2.30 -16.34 30.03
N VAL A 201 -2.17 -17.36 30.87
CA VAL A 201 -2.38 -17.23 32.31
C VAL A 201 -1.14 -16.70 33.04
N PHE A 202 0.05 -17.16 32.67
CA PHE A 202 1.28 -16.77 33.37
C PHE A 202 1.86 -15.45 32.86
N PRO A 203 2.62 -14.70 33.68
CA PRO A 203 3.27 -13.45 33.29
C PRO A 203 4.34 -13.61 32.21
N ASP A 204 4.60 -12.54 31.47
CA ASP A 204 5.58 -12.50 30.37
C ASP A 204 7.03 -12.70 30.84
N GLU A 205 7.37 -12.22 32.03
CA GLU A 205 8.68 -12.41 32.66
C GLU A 205 9.00 -13.89 32.85
N TYR A 206 8.00 -14.67 33.24
CA TYR A 206 8.16 -16.10 33.49
C TYR A 206 8.39 -16.81 32.15
N HIS A 207 7.59 -16.49 31.13
CA HIS A 207 7.75 -17.04 29.79
C HIS A 207 9.13 -16.75 29.19
N LEU A 208 9.68 -15.55 29.43
CA LEU A 208 11.01 -15.19 28.95
C LEU A 208 12.09 -16.09 29.56
N GLN A 209 12.08 -16.27 30.89
CA GLN A 209 13.09 -17.11 31.57
C GLN A 209 12.92 -18.61 31.30
N THR A 210 11.70 -19.07 31.04
CA THR A 210 11.40 -20.48 30.77
C THR A 210 11.20 -20.82 29.29
N LEU A 211 11.59 -19.92 28.40
CA LEU A 211 11.34 -20.03 26.95
C LEU A 211 11.87 -21.35 26.38
N GLU A 212 13.05 -21.79 26.83
CA GLU A 212 13.65 -23.04 26.39
C GLU A 212 12.82 -24.28 26.75
N THR A 213 12.25 -24.30 27.96
CA THR A 213 11.41 -25.41 28.44
C THR A 213 10.09 -25.48 27.66
N ILE A 214 9.45 -24.31 27.44
CA ILE A 214 8.19 -24.21 26.67
C ILE A 214 8.42 -24.66 25.24
N LEU A 215 9.45 -24.10 24.58
CA LEU A 215 9.77 -24.41 23.19
C LEU A 215 10.26 -25.86 23.01
N GLY A 216 10.91 -26.45 24.01
CA GLY A 216 11.31 -27.86 24.01
C GLY A 216 10.13 -28.84 24.07
N ALA A 217 8.99 -28.41 24.59
CA ALA A 217 7.76 -29.21 24.61
C ALA A 217 7.01 -29.18 23.28
N CYS A 218 7.09 -28.10 22.51
CA CYS A 218 6.34 -27.93 21.26
C CYS A 218 6.57 -29.05 20.22
N PRO A 219 7.81 -29.49 19.92
CA PRO A 219 8.05 -30.61 18.98
C PRO A 219 7.50 -31.96 19.44
N GLN A 220 7.16 -32.12 20.73
CA GLN A 220 6.67 -33.38 21.29
C GLN A 220 5.14 -33.52 21.24
N LEU A 221 4.44 -32.46 20.80
CA LEU A 221 2.98 -32.46 20.65
C LEU A 221 2.55 -33.27 19.43
N GLN A 222 1.28 -33.67 19.39
CA GLN A 222 0.73 -34.38 18.24
C GLN A 222 0.81 -33.50 16.97
N PRO A 223 1.15 -34.07 15.79
CA PRO A 223 1.25 -33.31 14.55
C PRO A 223 -0.04 -32.59 14.12
N SER A 224 -1.21 -33.09 14.55
CA SER A 224 -2.51 -32.46 14.25
C SER A 224 -2.80 -31.21 15.08
N VAL A 225 -2.01 -30.95 16.14
CA VAL A 225 -2.19 -29.77 16.99
C VAL A 225 -1.83 -28.50 16.21
N ASP A 226 -2.66 -27.47 16.37
CA ASP A 226 -2.45 -26.15 15.78
C ASP A 226 -1.36 -25.34 16.51
N ILE A 227 -0.12 -25.86 16.48
CA ILE A 227 1.06 -25.26 17.15
C ILE A 227 1.40 -23.89 16.57
N LYS A 228 1.10 -23.67 15.28
CA LYS A 228 1.34 -22.36 14.64
C LYS A 228 0.64 -21.22 15.37
N THR A 229 -0.61 -21.42 15.80
CA THR A 229 -1.40 -20.40 16.48
C THR A 229 -0.89 -20.17 17.90
N VAL A 230 -0.49 -21.25 18.59
CA VAL A 230 0.09 -21.20 19.94
C VAL A 230 1.40 -20.41 19.94
N LEU A 231 2.33 -20.74 19.04
CA LEU A 231 3.62 -20.04 18.93
C LEU A 231 3.47 -18.61 18.41
N ALA A 232 2.54 -18.36 17.47
CA ALA A 232 2.24 -17.00 17.00
C ALA A 232 1.77 -16.11 18.15
N ARG A 233 0.84 -16.60 18.99
CA ARG A 233 0.38 -15.87 20.18
C ARG A 233 1.48 -15.62 21.21
N LEU A 234 2.36 -16.59 21.43
CA LEU A 234 3.52 -16.39 22.31
C LEU A 234 4.43 -15.27 21.78
N MET A 235 4.77 -15.30 20.49
CA MET A 235 5.61 -14.28 19.86
C MET A 235 4.94 -12.91 19.85
N GLU A 236 3.65 -12.82 19.56
CA GLU A 236 2.87 -11.58 19.61
C GLU A 236 2.87 -10.99 21.03
N ARG A 237 2.63 -11.84 22.05
CA ARG A 237 2.61 -11.42 23.44
C ARG A 237 3.98 -10.89 23.89
N LEU A 238 5.06 -11.62 23.58
CA LEU A 238 6.44 -11.17 23.86
C LEU A 238 6.81 -9.91 23.08
N SER A 239 6.34 -9.76 21.84
CA SER A 239 6.54 -8.57 21.01
C SER A 239 5.86 -7.34 21.64
N ASN A 240 4.61 -7.50 22.11
CA ASN A 240 3.86 -6.44 22.79
C ASN A 240 4.49 -6.08 24.13
N TYR A 241 5.05 -7.06 24.85
CA TYR A 241 5.79 -6.84 26.08
C TYR A 241 7.07 -6.02 25.85
N ALA A 242 7.84 -6.37 24.82
CA ALA A 242 9.02 -5.61 24.42
C ALA A 242 8.67 -4.18 23.96
N ALA A 243 7.52 -3.99 23.30
CA ALA A 243 7.04 -2.67 22.90
C ALA A 243 6.58 -1.80 24.07
N SER A 244 6.05 -2.41 25.14
CA SER A 244 5.53 -1.70 26.32
C SER A 244 6.62 -1.31 27.31
N SER A 245 7.68 -2.13 27.43
CA SER A 245 8.71 -1.96 28.45
C SER A 245 10.12 -2.02 27.85
N ALA A 246 10.67 -0.86 27.47
CA ALA A 246 12.01 -0.75 26.90
C ALA A 246 13.13 -1.25 27.84
N GLU A 247 12.89 -1.25 29.16
CA GLU A 247 13.82 -1.73 30.19
C GLU A 247 14.07 -3.25 30.12
N VAL A 248 13.18 -4.01 29.47
CA VAL A 248 13.27 -5.47 29.39
C VAL A 248 14.09 -5.93 28.16
N LEU A 249 14.34 -5.04 27.20
CA LEU A 249 15.12 -5.35 25.99
C LEU A 249 16.50 -5.99 26.28
N PRO A 250 17.28 -5.55 27.28
CA PRO A 250 18.53 -6.22 27.67
C PRO A 250 18.34 -7.67 28.13
N VAL A 251 17.20 -7.98 28.77
CA VAL A 251 16.89 -9.35 29.23
C VAL A 251 16.63 -10.26 28.03
N PHE A 252 15.95 -9.77 26.98
CA PHE A 252 15.78 -10.52 25.74
C PHE A 252 17.11 -10.89 25.08
N PHE A 253 18.10 -9.98 25.15
CA PHE A 253 19.46 -10.27 24.67
C PHE A 253 20.17 -11.32 25.52
N GLN A 254 20.09 -11.21 26.85
CA GLN A 254 20.72 -12.18 27.76
C GLN A 254 20.16 -13.59 27.60
N VAL A 255 18.86 -13.71 27.31
CA VAL A 255 18.18 -15.00 27.14
C VAL A 255 18.35 -15.56 25.72
N GLU A 256 18.94 -14.80 24.80
CA GLU A 256 19.07 -15.16 23.37
C GLU A 256 17.72 -15.58 22.75
N ALA A 257 16.65 -14.84 23.08
CA ALA A 257 15.28 -15.22 22.74
C ALA A 257 15.08 -15.50 21.24
N PHE A 258 15.72 -14.72 20.36
CA PHE A 258 15.69 -14.97 18.93
C PHE A 258 16.28 -16.32 18.53
N ALA A 259 17.47 -16.66 19.02
CA ALA A 259 18.13 -17.92 18.67
C ALA A 259 17.29 -19.11 19.14
N LYS A 260 16.75 -19.04 20.36
CA LYS A 260 15.87 -20.06 20.92
C LYS A 260 14.59 -20.22 20.08
N LEU A 261 13.92 -19.12 19.74
CA LEU A 261 12.71 -19.15 18.90
C LEU A 261 12.99 -19.67 17.49
N ASN A 262 14.06 -19.23 16.85
CA ASN A 262 14.42 -19.64 15.50
C ASN A 262 14.75 -21.15 15.43
N ILE A 263 15.53 -21.66 16.38
CA ILE A 263 15.84 -23.10 16.50
C ILE A 263 14.56 -23.90 16.77
N ALA A 264 13.69 -23.41 17.66
CA ALA A 264 12.45 -24.11 17.99
C ALA A 264 11.48 -24.16 16.81
N ILE A 265 11.30 -23.07 16.08
CA ILE A 265 10.48 -23.03 14.86
C ILE A 265 11.03 -24.00 13.83
N GLY A 266 12.35 -24.04 13.62
CA GLY A 266 13.01 -25.03 12.77
C GLY A 266 12.66 -26.47 13.17
N LYS A 267 12.83 -26.81 14.46
CA LYS A 267 12.51 -28.15 15.00
C LYS A 267 11.02 -28.49 14.89
N VAL A 268 10.11 -27.54 15.10
CA VAL A 268 8.66 -27.75 14.97
C VAL A 268 8.28 -28.01 13.52
N ILE A 269 8.88 -27.27 12.58
CA ILE A 269 8.66 -27.46 11.14
C ILE A 269 9.22 -28.80 10.66
N GLU A 270 10.31 -29.29 11.26
CA GLU A 270 10.88 -30.62 10.98
C GLU A 270 10.07 -31.75 11.63
N ALA A 271 9.51 -31.54 12.82
CA ALA A 271 8.71 -32.55 13.52
C ALA A 271 7.31 -32.72 12.91
N GLN A 272 6.81 -31.74 12.16
CA GLN A 272 5.51 -31.80 11.47
C GLN A 272 5.69 -31.95 9.95
N ASP A 273 5.83 -33.20 9.48
CA ASP A 273 5.99 -33.52 8.05
C ASP A 273 4.84 -32.98 7.17
N ASP A 274 3.61 -32.98 7.70
CA ASP A 274 2.39 -32.52 7.00
C ASP A 274 2.10 -31.01 7.17
N MET A 275 3.00 -30.21 7.76
CA MET A 275 2.73 -28.78 7.98
C MET A 275 2.54 -28.04 6.63
N PRO A 276 1.39 -27.39 6.40
CA PRO A 276 1.16 -26.58 5.20
C PRO A 276 2.16 -25.42 5.11
N VAL A 277 2.52 -25.00 3.89
CA VAL A 277 3.43 -23.85 3.67
C VAL A 277 2.94 -22.60 4.39
N TYR A 278 1.63 -22.35 4.34
CA TYR A 278 0.97 -21.29 5.10
C TYR A 278 1.33 -21.30 6.60
N GLY A 279 1.38 -22.47 7.24
CA GLY A 279 1.72 -22.59 8.66
C GLY A 279 3.16 -22.16 8.96
N ALA A 280 4.11 -22.64 8.15
CA ALA A 280 5.52 -22.27 8.30
C ALA A 280 5.75 -20.77 8.03
N VAL A 281 5.14 -20.21 6.98
CA VAL A 281 5.24 -18.77 6.67
C VAL A 281 4.63 -17.92 7.79
N THR A 282 3.50 -18.33 8.37
CA THR A 282 2.87 -17.61 9.49
C THR A 282 3.80 -17.54 10.70
N LEU A 283 4.52 -18.63 11.00
CA LEU A 283 5.53 -18.66 12.07
C LEU A 283 6.69 -17.71 11.77
N TYR A 284 7.22 -17.73 10.54
CA TYR A 284 8.28 -16.80 10.13
C TYR A 284 7.82 -15.34 10.16
N ALA A 285 6.56 -15.04 9.76
CA ALA A 285 6.00 -13.69 9.81
C ALA A 285 5.85 -13.18 11.25
N SER A 286 5.40 -14.06 12.16
CA SER A 286 5.31 -13.75 13.58
C SER A 286 6.70 -13.52 14.20
N LEU A 287 7.68 -14.36 13.84
CA LEU A 287 9.06 -14.23 14.29
C LEU A 287 9.71 -12.94 13.77
N LEU A 288 9.45 -12.58 12.51
CA LEU A 288 9.95 -11.35 11.92
C LEU A 288 9.35 -10.12 12.60
N THR A 289 8.04 -10.13 12.84
CA THR A 289 7.36 -9.06 13.57
C THR A 289 7.95 -8.89 14.97
N PHE A 290 8.19 -9.99 15.68
CA PHE A 290 8.87 -9.97 16.98
C PHE A 290 10.25 -9.29 16.90
N ILE A 291 11.09 -9.65 15.92
CA ILE A 291 12.43 -9.07 15.79
C ILE A 291 12.38 -7.59 15.44
N LEU A 292 11.47 -7.18 14.56
CA LEU A 292 11.32 -5.77 14.19
C LEU A 292 10.93 -4.89 15.39
N HIS A 293 10.32 -5.47 16.44
CA HIS A 293 10.03 -4.77 17.69
C HIS A 293 11.19 -4.83 18.69
N VAL A 294 11.83 -6.00 18.86
CA VAL A 294 12.86 -6.21 19.88
C VAL A 294 14.25 -5.72 19.42
N HIS A 295 14.60 -5.93 18.15
CA HIS A 295 15.91 -5.65 17.57
C HIS A 295 15.80 -4.96 16.20
N PRO A 296 15.35 -3.69 16.15
CA PRO A 296 15.24 -2.95 14.89
C PRO A 296 16.58 -2.78 14.17
N ASP A 297 17.72 -2.77 14.88
CA ASP A 297 19.03 -2.50 14.26
C ASP A 297 19.69 -3.73 13.62
N ARG A 298 19.19 -4.96 13.89
CA ARG A 298 19.84 -6.21 13.49
C ARG A 298 19.24 -6.77 12.20
N LEU A 299 19.68 -6.23 11.07
CA LEU A 299 19.31 -6.72 9.74
C LEU A 299 19.73 -8.18 9.47
N ASP A 300 20.81 -8.67 10.11
CA ASP A 300 21.25 -10.06 9.97
C ASP A 300 20.16 -11.07 10.36
N TYR A 301 19.40 -10.76 11.42
CA TYR A 301 18.35 -11.66 11.91
C TYR A 301 17.14 -11.66 10.97
N VAL A 302 16.81 -10.50 10.40
CA VAL A 302 15.78 -10.38 9.36
C VAL A 302 16.18 -11.22 8.14
N ASP A 303 17.42 -11.09 7.66
CA ASP A 303 17.90 -11.83 6.50
C ASP A 303 17.98 -13.35 6.76
N GLN A 304 18.29 -13.77 8.00
CA GLN A 304 18.24 -15.18 8.40
C GLN A 304 16.83 -15.77 8.33
N ILE A 305 15.79 -15.04 8.76
CA ILE A 305 14.40 -15.50 8.67
C ILE A 305 13.98 -15.61 7.21
N LEU A 306 14.28 -14.59 6.40
CA LEU A 306 13.98 -14.62 4.96
C LEU A 306 14.70 -15.79 4.30
N GLY A 307 15.97 -16.04 4.64
CA GLY A 307 16.73 -17.20 4.16
C GLY A 307 16.13 -18.54 4.59
N ALA A 308 15.62 -18.66 5.83
CA ALA A 308 14.91 -19.84 6.30
C ALA A 308 13.57 -20.05 5.56
N CYS A 309 12.87 -18.96 5.26
CA CYS A 309 11.67 -18.99 4.42
C CYS A 309 12.00 -19.48 3.01
N VAL A 310 13.03 -18.92 2.36
CA VAL A 310 13.50 -19.35 1.03
C VAL A 310 13.84 -20.84 1.03
N LYS A 311 14.54 -21.36 2.05
CA LYS A 311 14.84 -22.80 2.14
C LYS A 311 13.57 -23.66 2.19
N LYS A 312 12.53 -23.23 2.89
CA LYS A 312 11.26 -23.98 2.97
C LYS A 312 10.43 -23.87 1.69
N LEU A 313 10.58 -22.76 0.96
CA LEU A 313 9.97 -22.55 -0.35
C LEU A 313 10.74 -23.26 -1.48
N SER A 314 12.05 -23.41 -1.33
CA SER A 314 12.91 -24.09 -2.29
C SER A 314 12.50 -25.56 -2.43
N GLY A 315 12.21 -25.98 -3.66
CA GLY A 315 11.72 -27.34 -3.98
C GLY A 315 10.20 -27.46 -4.09
N LYS A 316 9.43 -26.44 -3.68
CA LYS A 316 8.02 -26.26 -4.05
C LYS A 316 8.00 -25.29 -5.25
N GLY A 317 7.22 -25.57 -6.28
CA GLY A 317 7.09 -24.69 -7.45
C GLY A 317 6.53 -23.30 -7.08
N LYS A 318 6.08 -22.52 -8.07
CA LYS A 318 5.34 -21.28 -7.79
C LYS A 318 4.15 -21.59 -6.87
N LEU A 319 3.93 -20.74 -5.86
CA LEU A 319 2.90 -20.94 -4.86
C LEU A 319 1.52 -20.53 -5.40
N ASP A 320 0.58 -21.47 -5.47
CA ASP A 320 -0.81 -21.20 -5.87
C ASP A 320 -1.78 -21.03 -4.67
N ASP A 321 -1.31 -21.22 -3.43
CA ASP A 321 -2.15 -21.10 -2.22
C ASP A 321 -2.34 -19.64 -1.80
N SER A 322 -3.53 -19.10 -2.04
CA SER A 322 -3.94 -17.74 -1.66
C SER A 322 -3.73 -17.39 -0.19
N LYS A 323 -3.79 -18.37 0.73
CA LYS A 323 -3.54 -18.10 2.15
C LYS A 323 -2.05 -17.92 2.41
N ALA A 324 -1.21 -18.74 1.77
CA ALA A 324 0.24 -18.64 1.90
C ALA A 324 0.76 -17.34 1.28
N THR A 325 0.27 -16.95 0.10
CA THR A 325 0.70 -15.70 -0.58
C THR A 325 0.40 -14.47 0.28
N LYS A 326 -0.80 -14.37 0.89
CA LYS A 326 -1.14 -13.28 1.82
C LYS A 326 -0.19 -13.18 3.02
N GLN A 327 0.27 -14.32 3.55
CA GLN A 327 1.23 -14.30 4.65
C GLN A 327 2.64 -13.94 4.19
N ILE A 328 3.03 -14.28 2.97
CA ILE A 328 4.30 -13.81 2.40
C ILE A 328 4.27 -12.30 2.17
N VAL A 329 3.15 -11.77 1.66
CA VAL A 329 2.96 -10.31 1.54
C VAL A 329 3.09 -9.65 2.91
N ALA A 330 2.44 -10.20 3.96
CA ALA A 330 2.58 -9.69 5.32
C ALA A 330 4.04 -9.76 5.85
N LEU A 331 4.75 -10.87 5.57
CA LEU A 331 6.15 -11.06 5.93
C LEU A 331 7.05 -10.00 5.26
N LEU A 332 6.86 -9.73 3.97
CA LEU A 332 7.68 -8.77 3.23
C LEU A 332 7.30 -7.32 3.50
N SER A 333 6.04 -7.06 3.86
CA SER A 333 5.55 -5.71 4.21
C SER A 333 6.02 -5.25 5.59
N ALA A 334 6.18 -6.17 6.55
CA ALA A 334 6.55 -5.81 7.92
C ALA A 334 7.88 -5.02 8.03
N PRO A 335 8.98 -5.40 7.33
CA PRO A 335 10.18 -4.58 7.27
C PRO A 335 9.94 -3.19 6.67
N LEU A 336 9.14 -3.09 5.60
CA LEU A 336 8.87 -1.83 4.89
C LEU A 336 8.06 -0.84 5.74
N ASP A 337 7.19 -1.35 6.63
CA ASP A 337 6.43 -0.51 7.55
C ASP A 337 7.28 0.03 8.70
N LYS A 338 8.27 -0.75 9.15
CA LYS A 338 9.11 -0.39 10.30
C LYS A 338 10.30 0.48 9.90
N TYR A 339 10.98 0.13 8.81
CA TYR A 339 12.11 0.89 8.31
C TYR A 339 11.62 2.06 7.47
N LYS A 340 11.91 3.28 7.93
CA LYS A 340 11.62 4.51 7.18
C LYS A 340 12.44 4.62 5.90
N ASP A 341 13.57 3.92 5.85
CA ASP A 341 14.50 3.93 4.74
C ASP A 341 14.45 2.59 4.00
N ILE A 342 14.21 2.65 2.69
CA ILE A 342 14.15 1.48 1.83
C ILE A 342 15.54 0.91 1.57
N ASP A 343 16.59 1.71 1.80
CA ASP A 343 17.97 1.25 1.71
C ASP A 343 18.26 0.06 2.62
N THR A 344 17.59 -0.06 3.77
CA THR A 344 17.78 -1.21 4.67
C THR A 344 17.10 -2.47 4.12
N ALA A 345 15.94 -2.33 3.50
CA ALA A 345 15.24 -3.45 2.85
C ALA A 345 15.97 -3.92 1.59
N LEU A 346 16.51 -2.99 0.77
CA LEU A 346 17.29 -3.32 -0.43
C LEU A 346 18.63 -4.01 -0.12
N LYS A 347 19.19 -3.82 1.09
CA LYS A 347 20.40 -4.52 1.55
C LYS A 347 20.16 -5.98 1.92
N LEU A 348 18.91 -6.42 2.08
CA LEU A 348 18.57 -7.79 2.47
C LEU A 348 18.77 -8.75 1.28
N SER A 349 19.77 -9.62 1.38
CA SER A 349 20.19 -10.51 0.29
C SER A 349 19.12 -11.55 -0.09
N ASN A 350 18.32 -11.99 0.89
CA ASN A 350 17.28 -13.00 0.68
C ASN A 350 15.91 -12.40 0.35
N TYR A 351 15.73 -11.08 0.42
CA TYR A 351 14.46 -10.44 0.09
C TYR A 351 14.06 -10.64 -1.39
N PRO A 352 14.94 -10.37 -2.38
CA PRO A 352 14.62 -10.65 -3.79
C PRO A 352 14.33 -12.13 -4.06
N ARG A 353 15.03 -13.04 -3.36
CA ARG A 353 14.87 -14.49 -3.50
C ARG A 353 13.49 -14.97 -3.06
N VAL A 354 12.88 -14.35 -2.05
CA VAL A 354 11.50 -14.68 -1.66
C VAL A 354 10.52 -14.27 -2.76
N MET A 355 10.72 -13.10 -3.38
CA MET A 355 9.85 -12.62 -4.47
C MET A 355 9.92 -13.51 -5.72
N GLU A 356 11.06 -14.14 -6.02
CA GLU A 356 11.21 -15.07 -7.15
C GLU A 356 10.28 -16.31 -7.04
N HIS A 357 9.87 -16.68 -5.83
CA HIS A 357 8.96 -17.81 -5.59
C HIS A 357 7.47 -17.45 -5.66
N LEU A 358 7.15 -16.16 -5.75
CA LEU A 358 5.77 -15.67 -5.85
C LEU A 358 5.22 -15.82 -7.28
N ASP A 359 3.90 -16.00 -7.38
CA ASP A 359 3.18 -15.87 -8.64
C ASP A 359 3.20 -14.43 -9.15
N ASN A 360 2.84 -14.25 -10.43
CA ASN A 360 2.93 -12.94 -11.08
C ASN A 360 1.96 -11.92 -10.44
N GLY A 361 0.78 -12.36 -9.98
CA GLY A 361 -0.22 -11.50 -9.34
C GLY A 361 0.27 -10.97 -8.00
N THR A 362 0.74 -11.86 -7.11
CA THR A 362 1.29 -11.45 -5.81
C THR A 362 2.55 -10.60 -5.96
N ASN A 363 3.38 -10.86 -6.99
CA ASN A 363 4.54 -10.00 -7.29
C ASN A 363 4.14 -8.57 -7.65
N LYS A 364 3.06 -8.37 -8.42
CA LYS A 364 2.51 -7.03 -8.71
C LYS A 364 2.00 -6.35 -7.44
N GLU A 365 1.24 -7.06 -6.61
CA GLU A 365 0.74 -6.54 -5.32
C GLU A 365 1.90 -6.10 -4.42
N MET A 366 2.93 -6.93 -4.25
CA MET A 366 4.10 -6.60 -3.44
C MET A 366 4.89 -5.42 -4.03
N SER A 367 5.00 -5.34 -5.36
CA SER A 367 5.64 -4.21 -6.03
C SER A 367 4.89 -2.90 -5.76
N ASN A 368 3.56 -2.91 -5.76
CA ASN A 368 2.74 -1.76 -5.38
C ASN A 368 2.97 -1.37 -3.92
N VAL A 369 3.03 -2.33 -2.99
CA VAL A 369 3.32 -2.06 -1.57
C VAL A 369 4.69 -1.38 -1.41
N ILE A 370 5.71 -1.86 -2.13
CA ILE A 370 7.04 -1.22 -2.14
C ILE A 370 6.91 0.23 -2.62
N ILE A 371 6.27 0.48 -3.77
CA ILE A 371 6.10 1.84 -4.32
C ILE A 371 5.38 2.75 -3.33
N GLN A 372 4.28 2.29 -2.72
CA GLN A 372 3.53 3.08 -1.73
C GLN A 372 4.36 3.39 -0.48
N SER A 373 5.21 2.47 -0.02
CA SER A 373 6.13 2.74 1.08
C SER A 373 7.16 3.83 0.73
N ILE A 374 7.73 3.79 -0.50
CA ILE A 374 8.66 4.83 -1.00
C ILE A 374 7.96 6.19 -0.97
N MET A 375 6.72 6.22 -1.49
CA MET A 375 5.92 7.44 -1.60
C MET A 375 5.53 8.02 -0.23
N LYS A 376 5.14 7.16 0.72
CA LYS A 376 4.74 7.55 2.09
C LYS A 376 5.91 8.18 2.85
N ASN A 377 7.11 7.59 2.71
CA ASN A 377 8.30 8.05 3.42
C ASN A 377 9.09 9.13 2.67
N ARG A 378 8.77 9.40 1.40
CA ARG A 378 9.52 10.32 0.49
C ARG A 378 11.02 10.03 0.49
N THR A 379 11.39 8.75 0.45
CA THR A 379 12.79 8.33 0.41
C THR A 379 13.38 8.61 -0.97
N TYR A 380 14.46 9.40 -1.03
CA TYR A 380 15.19 9.64 -2.26
C TYR A 380 16.18 8.50 -2.51
N ILE A 381 16.06 7.84 -3.66
CA ILE A 381 17.01 6.81 -4.08
C ILE A 381 18.09 7.50 -4.89
N SER A 382 19.28 7.60 -4.30
CA SER A 382 20.35 8.48 -4.81
C SER A 382 21.40 7.80 -5.68
N THR A 383 21.42 6.45 -5.79
CA THR A 383 22.45 5.72 -6.56
C THR A 383 21.88 4.80 -7.62
N ALA A 384 22.58 4.67 -8.76
CA ALA A 384 22.14 3.87 -9.90
C ALA A 384 22.02 2.37 -9.58
N GLU A 385 22.91 1.84 -8.73
CA GLU A 385 22.86 0.43 -8.29
C GLU A 385 21.57 0.12 -7.51
N LYS A 386 21.13 1.05 -6.66
CA LYS A 386 19.89 0.90 -5.91
C LYS A 386 18.67 1.01 -6.81
N VAL A 387 18.72 1.87 -7.82
CA VAL A 387 17.67 1.96 -8.83
C VAL A 387 17.59 0.66 -9.64
N GLU A 388 18.72 0.09 -10.07
CA GLU A 388 18.73 -1.22 -10.75
C GLU A 388 18.10 -2.30 -9.87
N ALA A 389 18.49 -2.39 -8.59
CA ALA A 389 17.92 -3.35 -7.64
C ALA A 389 16.42 -3.15 -7.43
N LEU A 390 15.96 -1.90 -7.29
CA LEU A 390 14.54 -1.60 -7.15
C LEU A 390 13.76 -1.99 -8.42
N PHE A 391 14.25 -1.64 -9.60
CA PHE A 391 13.60 -1.93 -10.88
C PHE A 391 13.52 -3.44 -11.15
N GLU A 392 14.52 -4.21 -10.72
CA GLU A 392 14.46 -5.68 -10.73
C GLU A 392 13.41 -6.25 -9.77
N LEU A 393 13.19 -5.62 -8.60
CA LEU A 393 12.12 -6.02 -7.68
C LEU A 393 10.73 -5.71 -8.25
N ILE A 394 10.56 -4.55 -8.90
CA ILE A 394 9.28 -4.13 -9.50
C ILE A 394 9.12 -4.56 -10.97
N LYS A 395 9.95 -5.50 -11.44
CA LYS A 395 9.92 -5.96 -12.84
C LYS A 395 8.55 -6.47 -13.28
N GLY A 396 7.73 -6.97 -12.36
CA GLY A 396 6.33 -7.36 -12.64
C GLY A 396 5.45 -6.21 -13.10
N LEU A 397 5.68 -5.00 -12.59
CA LEU A 397 4.97 -3.77 -12.98
C LEU A 397 5.59 -3.06 -14.19
N ILE A 398 6.85 -3.38 -14.53
CA ILE A 398 7.56 -2.76 -15.65
C ILE A 398 7.50 -3.61 -16.92
N LYS A 399 7.71 -4.92 -16.85
CA LYS A 399 7.78 -5.83 -18.00
C LYS A 399 6.50 -6.66 -18.12
N ASP A 400 6.05 -6.89 -19.35
CA ASP A 400 5.03 -7.89 -19.63
C ASP A 400 5.65 -9.29 -19.46
N ILE A 401 5.30 -9.97 -18.35
CA ILE A 401 5.94 -11.25 -17.99
C ILE A 401 5.29 -12.44 -18.71
N ASP A 402 4.06 -12.33 -19.25
CA ASP A 402 3.45 -13.41 -20.04
C ASP A 402 2.38 -12.88 -21.03
N GLU A 403 2.46 -13.30 -22.30
CA GLU A 403 1.40 -13.08 -23.33
C GLU A 403 0.16 -13.96 -23.11
N ASN A 404 0.27 -15.00 -22.26
CA ASN A 404 -0.74 -16.06 -22.10
C ASN A 404 -1.71 -15.85 -20.94
N HIS A 405 -1.49 -14.87 -20.07
CA HIS A 405 -2.49 -14.43 -19.12
C HIS A 405 -3.03 -13.09 -19.63
N GLN A 406 -4.15 -13.18 -20.35
CA GLN A 406 -5.13 -12.10 -20.33
C GLN A 406 -5.56 -11.94 -18.87
N ASP A 407 -4.72 -11.29 -18.08
CA ASP A 407 -5.13 -10.61 -16.88
C ASP A 407 -6.26 -9.68 -17.37
N GLU A 408 -7.51 -10.12 -17.21
CA GLU A 408 -8.69 -9.25 -17.15
C GLU A 408 -8.54 -8.34 -15.92
N LEU A 409 -7.43 -7.61 -15.82
CA LEU A 409 -7.30 -6.50 -14.91
C LEU A 409 -8.23 -5.42 -15.43
N ASP A 410 -8.98 -4.81 -14.51
CA ASP A 410 -9.73 -3.61 -14.81
C ASP A 410 -8.75 -2.60 -15.44
N GLU A 411 -9.15 -2.00 -16.56
CA GLU A 411 -8.34 -0.98 -17.24
C GLU A 411 -8.00 0.17 -16.29
N ASP A 412 -8.85 0.41 -15.28
CA ASP A 412 -8.60 1.42 -14.25
C ASP A 412 -7.55 0.98 -13.22
N ASP A 413 -7.57 -0.29 -12.77
CA ASP A 413 -6.55 -0.84 -11.87
C ASP A 413 -5.17 -0.81 -12.55
N PHE A 414 -5.09 -1.21 -13.82
CA PHE A 414 -3.83 -1.15 -14.59
C PHE A 414 -3.31 0.29 -14.72
N LYS A 415 -4.19 1.28 -14.94
CA LYS A 415 -3.79 2.69 -14.97
C LYS A 415 -3.26 3.15 -13.61
N GLU A 416 -3.87 2.75 -12.49
CA GLU A 416 -3.39 3.09 -11.16
C GLU A 416 -2.00 2.51 -10.86
N GLU A 417 -1.76 1.27 -11.25
CA GLU A 417 -0.45 0.63 -11.17
C GLU A 417 0.61 1.41 -11.96
N GLN A 418 0.32 1.72 -13.23
CA GLN A 418 1.25 2.46 -14.09
C GLN A 418 1.46 3.91 -13.63
N ASN A 419 0.43 4.56 -13.08
CA ASN A 419 0.55 5.88 -12.46
C ASN A 419 1.45 5.85 -11.22
N SER A 420 1.46 4.75 -10.46
CA SER A 420 2.34 4.57 -9.31
C SER A 420 3.80 4.47 -9.77
N VAL A 421 4.09 3.73 -10.83
CA VAL A 421 5.43 3.67 -11.47
C VAL A 421 5.84 5.05 -12.00
N ALA A 422 4.91 5.78 -12.64
CA ALA A 422 5.17 7.14 -13.13
C ALA A 422 5.57 8.10 -12.00
N ARG A 423 4.91 8.01 -10.84
CA ARG A 423 5.26 8.80 -9.65
C ARG A 423 6.61 8.39 -9.07
N LEU A 424 6.93 7.10 -9.05
CA LEU A 424 8.25 6.61 -8.62
C LEU A 424 9.37 7.23 -9.45
N ILE A 425 9.23 7.25 -10.79
CA ILE A 425 10.24 7.85 -11.69
C ILE A 425 10.49 9.33 -11.36
N GLN A 426 9.46 10.07 -10.97
CA GLN A 426 9.59 11.48 -10.58
C GLN A 426 10.25 11.70 -9.21
N LEU A 427 10.26 10.68 -8.34
CA LEU A 427 10.91 10.71 -7.03
C LEU A 427 12.41 10.38 -7.10
N LEU A 428 12.87 9.77 -8.19
CA LEU A 428 14.30 9.53 -8.43
C LEU A 428 15.01 10.87 -8.65
N TYR A 429 15.80 11.29 -7.66
CA TYR A 429 16.53 12.54 -7.68
C TYR A 429 17.84 12.43 -6.92
N THR A 430 18.91 12.91 -7.54
CA THR A 430 20.23 13.04 -6.95
C THR A 430 20.80 14.43 -7.25
N ASP A 431 21.52 15.01 -6.29
CA ASP A 431 22.18 16.30 -6.47
C ASP A 431 23.37 16.21 -7.44
N ASP A 432 24.06 15.08 -7.49
CA ASP A 432 25.12 14.77 -8.43
C ASP A 432 24.59 14.52 -9.85
N THR A 433 25.09 15.29 -10.82
CA THR A 433 24.70 15.23 -12.23
C THR A 433 25.18 13.94 -12.91
N GLU A 434 26.36 13.42 -12.54
CA GLU A 434 26.91 12.18 -13.09
C GLU A 434 26.09 10.97 -12.66
N GLU A 435 25.78 10.90 -11.37
CA GLU A 435 24.99 9.80 -10.83
C GLU A 435 23.54 9.86 -11.35
N MET A 436 22.96 11.06 -11.48
CA MET A 436 21.65 11.23 -12.10
C MET A 436 21.65 10.77 -13.57
N MET A 437 22.73 10.98 -14.32
CA MET A 437 22.86 10.44 -15.67
C MET A 437 22.90 8.91 -15.70
N LYS A 438 23.62 8.27 -14.77
CA LYS A 438 23.61 6.80 -14.65
C LYS A 438 22.21 6.29 -14.31
N ILE A 439 21.50 6.96 -13.39
CA ILE A 439 20.10 6.64 -13.06
C ILE A 439 19.22 6.74 -14.30
N ILE A 440 19.34 7.79 -15.11
CA ILE A 440 18.57 7.94 -16.36
C ILE A 440 18.85 6.79 -17.34
N HIS A 441 20.10 6.37 -17.51
CA HIS A 441 20.43 5.23 -18.36
C HIS A 441 19.82 3.91 -17.84
N THR A 442 19.90 3.68 -16.53
CA THR A 442 19.30 2.51 -15.87
C THR A 442 17.77 2.51 -16.05
N VAL A 443 17.11 3.62 -15.75
CA VAL A 443 15.64 3.75 -15.87
C VAL A 443 15.21 3.53 -17.32
N ARG A 444 15.93 4.11 -18.29
CA ARG A 444 15.68 3.91 -19.71
C ARG A 444 15.76 2.45 -20.13
N LYS A 445 16.82 1.74 -19.71
CA LYS A 445 17.03 0.31 -20.01
C LYS A 445 15.82 -0.52 -19.59
N HIS A 446 15.27 -0.26 -18.40
CA HIS A 446 14.11 -1.01 -17.89
C HIS A 446 12.79 -0.59 -18.56
N ILE A 447 12.53 0.71 -18.72
CA ILE A 447 11.27 1.20 -19.31
C ILE A 447 11.08 0.68 -20.74
N LEU A 448 12.15 0.62 -21.54
CA LEU A 448 12.07 0.12 -22.92
C LEU A 448 11.70 -1.38 -23.02
N THR A 449 11.78 -2.14 -21.92
CA THR A 449 11.33 -3.54 -21.88
C THR A 449 9.84 -3.69 -21.59
N GLY A 450 9.12 -2.60 -21.28
CA GLY A 450 7.75 -2.65 -20.78
C GLY A 450 6.63 -2.82 -21.80
N GLY A 451 6.96 -2.88 -23.09
CA GLY A 451 5.98 -3.14 -24.14
C GLY A 451 5.02 -1.96 -24.43
N PRO A 452 4.16 -2.10 -25.45
CA PRO A 452 3.38 -0.97 -26.00
C PRO A 452 2.34 -0.40 -25.03
N LYS A 453 1.80 -1.20 -24.11
CA LYS A 453 0.75 -0.72 -23.17
C LYS A 453 1.29 0.16 -22.04
N ARG A 454 2.53 -0.07 -21.58
CA ARG A 454 3.12 0.61 -20.41
C ARG A 454 3.96 1.83 -20.77
N LEU A 455 4.54 1.84 -21.96
CA LEU A 455 5.34 2.97 -22.47
C LEU A 455 4.61 4.33 -22.41
N PRO A 456 3.31 4.45 -22.75
CA PRO A 456 2.60 5.73 -22.68
C PRO A 456 2.56 6.36 -21.27
N PHE A 457 2.66 5.56 -20.21
CA PHE A 457 2.62 6.05 -18.83
C PHE A 457 4.02 6.34 -18.25
N THR A 458 5.02 5.58 -18.67
CA THR A 458 6.37 5.62 -18.10
C THR A 458 7.33 6.53 -18.86
N VAL A 459 7.15 6.71 -20.17
CA VAL A 459 8.00 7.58 -21.00
C VAL A 459 7.81 9.07 -20.67
N PRO A 460 6.58 9.62 -20.51
CA PRO A 460 6.42 11.04 -20.16
C PRO A 460 7.13 11.46 -18.86
N PRO A 461 6.97 10.78 -17.70
CA PRO A 461 7.67 11.16 -16.47
C PRO A 461 9.18 11.00 -16.59
N PHE A 462 9.65 10.01 -17.36
CA PHE A 462 11.08 9.87 -17.69
C PHE A 462 11.58 11.09 -18.48
N THR A 463 10.87 11.49 -19.54
CA THR A 463 11.23 12.66 -20.35
C THR A 463 11.31 13.92 -19.50
N PHE A 464 10.30 14.19 -18.67
CA PHE A 464 10.34 15.36 -17.79
C PHE A 464 11.44 15.29 -16.72
N SER A 465 11.79 14.10 -16.22
CA SER A 465 12.92 13.93 -15.29
C SER A 465 14.26 14.26 -15.97
N ALA A 466 14.46 13.78 -17.20
CA ALA A 466 15.64 14.11 -18.00
C ALA A 466 15.70 15.61 -18.38
N LEU A 467 14.57 16.23 -18.73
CA LEU A 467 14.51 17.68 -19.02
C LEU A 467 14.82 18.54 -17.78
N LYS A 468 14.44 18.10 -16.57
CA LYS A 468 14.87 18.75 -15.33
C LYS A 468 16.38 18.72 -15.17
N LEU A 469 17.04 17.62 -15.53
CA LEU A 469 18.50 17.52 -15.52
C LEU A 469 19.13 18.47 -16.54
N VAL A 470 18.57 18.57 -17.75
CA VAL A 470 19.03 19.53 -18.79
C VAL A 470 19.02 20.97 -18.25
N ARG A 471 17.91 21.40 -17.64
CA ARG A 471 17.81 22.75 -17.05
C ARG A 471 18.82 22.99 -15.94
N ARG A 472 19.17 21.97 -15.15
CA ARG A 472 20.20 22.07 -14.11
C ARG A 472 21.59 22.23 -14.71
N LEU A 473 21.93 21.43 -15.71
CA LEU A 473 23.21 21.54 -16.42
C LEU A 473 23.38 22.93 -17.05
N GLN A 474 22.30 23.51 -17.57
CA GLN A 474 22.31 24.87 -18.10
C GLN A 474 22.63 25.92 -17.02
N SER A 475 21.97 25.87 -15.86
CA SER A 475 22.23 26.79 -14.75
C SER A 475 23.65 26.70 -14.15
N GLN A 476 24.29 25.53 -14.28
CA GLN A 476 25.65 25.31 -13.80
C GLN A 476 26.72 25.75 -14.82
N ASN A 477 26.45 25.59 -16.11
CA ASN A 477 27.34 26.03 -17.19
C ASN A 477 27.51 27.56 -17.24
N GLU A 478 26.55 28.34 -16.75
CA GLU A 478 26.73 29.80 -16.60
C GLU A 478 27.74 30.18 -15.50
N ASN A 479 28.09 29.26 -14.59
CA ASN A 479 28.88 29.56 -13.39
C ASN A 479 30.31 28.98 -13.37
N VAL A 480 30.69 28.09 -14.31
CA VAL A 480 32.02 27.45 -14.29
C VAL A 480 32.66 27.42 -15.69
N SER A 481 33.61 28.32 -15.91
CA SER A 481 34.51 28.36 -17.08
C SER A 481 35.69 27.40 -16.89
N GLY A 482 35.41 26.10 -16.81
CA GLY A 482 36.44 25.08 -16.65
C GLY A 482 36.04 23.81 -17.39
N GLU A 483 36.79 23.50 -18.44
CA GLU A 483 36.76 22.22 -19.14
C GLU A 483 36.98 21.06 -18.17
N GLU A 484 36.34 19.93 -18.48
CA GLU A 484 36.27 18.65 -17.75
C GLU A 484 35.12 18.50 -16.75
N ALA A 485 33.88 18.35 -17.23
CA ALA A 485 32.82 17.68 -16.48
C ALA A 485 31.80 16.99 -17.39
N ALA A 486 31.30 15.86 -16.90
CA ALA A 486 30.49 14.86 -17.57
C ALA A 486 29.13 15.31 -18.11
N ALA A 487 28.65 14.54 -19.10
CA ALA A 487 27.34 14.57 -19.75
C ALA A 487 26.90 15.93 -20.29
N THR A 488 26.93 16.07 -21.61
CA THR A 488 26.42 17.27 -22.27
C THR A 488 24.89 17.20 -22.40
N PRO A 489 24.18 18.35 -22.42
CA PRO A 489 22.76 18.39 -22.75
C PRO A 489 22.41 17.67 -24.07
N LYS A 490 23.34 17.66 -25.04
CA LYS A 490 23.20 16.94 -26.31
C LYS A 490 23.04 15.43 -26.12
N ASP A 491 23.80 14.83 -25.20
CA ASP A 491 23.73 13.40 -24.91
C ASP A 491 22.35 13.04 -24.34
N ILE A 492 21.80 13.90 -23.47
CA ILE A 492 20.45 13.73 -22.91
C ILE A 492 19.39 13.85 -24.01
N PHE A 493 19.51 14.84 -24.90
CA PHE A 493 18.57 14.99 -26.01
C PHE A 493 18.64 13.80 -26.98
N GLN A 494 19.81 13.22 -27.24
CA GLN A 494 19.93 12.01 -28.05
C GLN A 494 19.25 10.81 -27.38
N ILE A 495 19.39 10.68 -26.06
CA ILE A 495 18.69 9.65 -25.27
C ILE A 495 17.17 9.85 -25.37
N LEU A 496 16.69 11.08 -25.24
CA LEU A 496 15.27 11.42 -25.35
C LEU A 496 14.73 11.15 -26.74
N MET A 497 15.46 11.51 -27.79
CA MET A 497 15.09 11.23 -29.18
C MET A 497 14.84 9.74 -29.40
N GLN A 498 15.82 8.90 -29.04
CA GLN A 498 15.71 7.45 -29.21
C GLN A 498 14.61 6.83 -28.33
N THR A 499 14.32 7.42 -27.17
CA THR A 499 13.27 6.90 -26.27
C THR A 499 11.88 7.27 -26.78
N ILE A 500 11.70 8.47 -27.32
CA ILE A 500 10.44 8.90 -27.93
C ILE A 500 10.22 8.17 -29.26
N GLU A 501 11.28 7.89 -30.03
CA GLU A 501 11.18 7.06 -31.25
C GLU A 501 10.63 5.65 -30.94
N ALA A 502 11.07 5.04 -29.84
CA ALA A 502 10.48 3.78 -29.37
C ALA A 502 8.98 3.93 -29.01
N LEU A 503 8.57 5.06 -28.45
CA LEU A 503 7.15 5.36 -28.18
C LEU A 503 6.35 5.59 -29.48
N SER A 504 6.96 6.12 -30.53
CA SER A 504 6.31 6.33 -31.83
C SER A 504 5.88 5.02 -32.51
N SER A 505 6.47 3.88 -32.14
CA SER A 505 6.03 2.55 -32.58
C SER A 505 4.71 2.07 -31.93
N VAL A 506 4.23 2.79 -30.91
CA VAL A 506 3.01 2.52 -30.15
C VAL A 506 1.89 3.40 -30.69
N PRO A 507 0.61 2.95 -30.74
CA PRO A 507 -0.51 3.73 -31.27
C PRO A 507 -0.97 4.89 -30.36
N VAL A 508 -0.04 5.75 -29.92
CA VAL A 508 -0.32 6.98 -29.17
C VAL A 508 0.46 8.17 -29.76
N PRO A 509 0.20 8.53 -31.05
CA PRO A 509 1.00 9.52 -31.77
C PRO A 509 0.87 10.94 -31.21
N GLU A 510 -0.28 11.30 -30.63
CA GLU A 510 -0.49 12.61 -30.02
C GLU A 510 0.44 12.87 -28.83
N LEU A 511 0.68 11.85 -28.01
CA LEU A 511 1.56 11.94 -26.86
C LEU A 511 3.02 12.09 -27.29
N ALA A 512 3.47 11.26 -28.23
CA ALA A 512 4.83 11.33 -28.76
C ALA A 512 5.10 12.69 -29.43
N LEU A 513 4.14 13.22 -30.20
CA LEU A 513 4.22 14.58 -30.77
C LEU A 513 4.39 15.64 -29.68
N GLY A 514 3.56 15.58 -28.63
CA GLY A 514 3.67 16.50 -27.49
C GLY A 514 5.05 16.45 -26.82
N LEU A 515 5.62 15.25 -26.62
CA LEU A 515 6.94 15.08 -26.04
C LEU A 515 8.06 15.61 -26.95
N TYR A 516 7.97 15.39 -28.27
CA TYR A 516 8.92 15.97 -29.22
C TYR A 516 8.91 17.50 -29.18
N LEU A 517 7.73 18.13 -29.13
CA LEU A 517 7.60 19.58 -29.04
C LEU A 517 8.16 20.14 -27.72
N GLN A 518 7.93 19.45 -26.60
CA GLN A 518 8.50 19.84 -25.30
C GLN A 518 10.03 19.70 -25.26
N CYS A 519 10.58 18.65 -25.86
CA CYS A 519 12.03 18.50 -26.03
C CYS A 519 12.61 19.59 -26.93
N ALA A 520 11.89 19.99 -27.98
CA ALA A 520 12.30 21.08 -28.87
C ALA A 520 12.30 22.45 -28.16
N GLU A 521 11.31 22.72 -27.30
CA GLU A 521 11.26 23.94 -26.46
C GLU A 521 12.45 23.95 -25.49
N ALA A 522 12.76 22.83 -24.84
CA ALA A 522 13.93 22.74 -23.97
C ALA A 522 15.28 22.85 -24.73
N ALA A 523 15.36 22.32 -25.96
CA ALA A 523 16.54 22.47 -26.81
C ALA A 523 16.72 23.92 -27.29
N ASN A 524 15.60 24.63 -27.51
CA ASN A 524 15.59 26.06 -27.78
C ASN A 524 16.13 26.87 -26.60
N ASP A 525 15.72 26.55 -25.37
CA ASP A 525 16.25 27.20 -24.17
C ASP A 525 17.77 27.00 -24.02
N CYS A 526 18.32 25.90 -24.56
CA CYS A 526 19.76 25.58 -24.53
C CYS A 526 20.54 26.11 -25.76
N ASP A 527 19.94 26.92 -26.63
CA ASP A 527 20.53 27.41 -27.88
C ASP A 527 21.03 26.31 -28.83
N LEU A 528 20.42 25.12 -28.81
CA LEU A 528 20.80 23.98 -29.65
C LEU A 528 19.92 23.87 -30.90
N GLU A 529 20.17 24.73 -31.89
CA GLU A 529 19.39 24.79 -33.13
C GLU A 529 19.24 23.44 -33.86
N PRO A 530 20.31 22.65 -34.11
CA PRO A 530 20.19 21.42 -34.90
C PRO A 530 19.31 20.36 -34.22
N VAL A 531 19.41 20.27 -32.88
CA VAL A 531 18.65 19.33 -32.06
C VAL A 531 17.18 19.72 -32.04
N ALA A 532 16.88 21.01 -31.86
CA ALA A 532 15.52 21.53 -31.91
C ALA A 532 14.88 21.29 -33.29
N TYR A 533 15.64 21.48 -34.38
CA TYR A 533 15.16 21.26 -35.74
C TYR A 533 14.86 19.78 -36.03
N GLU A 534 15.69 18.87 -35.51
CA GLU A 534 15.48 17.44 -35.63
C GLU A 534 14.19 17.00 -34.93
N PHE A 535 13.95 17.45 -33.69
CA PHE A 535 12.71 17.17 -32.96
C PHE A 535 11.47 17.68 -33.70
N PHE A 536 11.53 18.88 -34.29
CA PHE A 536 10.43 19.39 -35.12
C PHE A 536 10.20 18.55 -36.38
N THR A 537 11.28 18.10 -37.02
CA THR A 537 11.19 17.26 -38.22
C THR A 537 10.50 15.94 -37.89
N GLN A 538 10.87 15.29 -36.78
CA GLN A 538 10.21 14.07 -36.31
C GLN A 538 8.74 14.32 -35.94
N ALA A 539 8.42 15.43 -35.26
CA ALA A 539 7.04 15.80 -34.96
C ALA A 539 6.19 15.99 -36.23
N TYR A 540 6.76 16.57 -37.31
CA TYR A 540 6.07 16.70 -38.59
C TYR A 540 5.86 15.37 -39.31
N ILE A 541 6.85 14.47 -39.28
CA ILE A 541 6.73 13.11 -39.84
C ILE A 541 5.58 12.38 -39.14
N LEU A 542 5.57 12.40 -37.80
CA LEU A 542 4.53 11.76 -37.01
C LEU A 542 3.13 12.33 -37.28
N TYR A 543 3.03 13.65 -37.46
CA TYR A 543 1.80 14.32 -37.86
C TYR A 543 1.29 13.87 -39.24
N GLU A 544 2.19 13.65 -40.20
CA GLU A 544 1.84 13.28 -41.58
C GLU A 544 1.49 11.80 -41.72
N GLU A 545 2.21 10.91 -41.03
CA GLU A 545 2.11 9.46 -41.21
C GLU A 545 1.10 8.81 -40.26
N GLU A 546 1.03 9.23 -38.99
CA GLU A 546 0.29 8.49 -37.95
C GLU A 546 -1.01 9.19 -37.49
N ILE A 547 -1.07 10.54 -37.51
CA ILE A 547 -2.23 11.28 -37.00
C ILE A 547 -3.29 11.44 -38.10
N SER A 548 -4.26 10.51 -38.12
CA SER A 548 -5.36 10.51 -39.09
C SER A 548 -6.67 11.14 -38.59
N ASP A 549 -6.91 11.19 -37.28
CA ASP A 549 -8.15 11.76 -36.74
C ASP A 549 -8.20 13.29 -36.94
N SER A 550 -9.34 13.77 -37.46
CA SER A 550 -9.50 15.19 -37.81
C SER A 550 -9.43 16.13 -36.61
N LYS A 551 -9.84 15.71 -35.40
CA LYS A 551 -9.72 16.57 -34.20
C LYS A 551 -8.29 16.55 -33.68
N ALA A 552 -7.67 15.37 -33.65
CA ALA A 552 -6.27 15.19 -33.27
C ALA A 552 -5.31 16.01 -34.15
N GLN A 553 -5.53 16.01 -35.47
CA GLN A 553 -4.77 16.83 -36.42
C GLN A 553 -4.88 18.32 -36.09
N VAL A 554 -6.10 18.80 -35.79
CA VAL A 554 -6.33 20.20 -35.42
C VAL A 554 -5.61 20.54 -34.12
N THR A 555 -5.71 19.71 -33.08
CA THR A 555 -4.99 19.96 -31.82
C THR A 555 -3.48 19.97 -32.03
N SER A 556 -2.96 18.98 -32.76
CA SER A 556 -1.53 18.81 -33.03
C SER A 556 -0.94 19.98 -33.81
N ILE A 557 -1.63 20.45 -34.86
CA ILE A 557 -1.13 21.60 -35.63
C ILE A 557 -1.15 22.90 -34.82
N HIS A 558 -2.15 23.10 -33.95
CA HIS A 558 -2.17 24.26 -33.05
C HIS A 558 -1.03 24.20 -32.02
N LEU A 559 -0.70 23.01 -31.51
CA LEU A 559 0.46 22.82 -30.64
C LEU A 559 1.78 23.09 -31.36
N ILE A 560 1.93 22.61 -32.60
CA ILE A 560 3.11 22.91 -33.44
C ILE A 560 3.25 24.42 -33.66
N ILE A 561 2.17 25.10 -34.06
CA ILE A 561 2.17 26.56 -34.28
C ILE A 561 2.51 27.30 -32.98
N GLY A 562 1.88 26.93 -31.87
CA GLY A 562 2.12 27.56 -30.57
C GLY A 562 3.56 27.38 -30.08
N THR A 563 4.14 26.19 -30.30
CA THR A 563 5.53 25.91 -29.92
C THR A 563 6.49 26.70 -30.83
N LEU A 564 6.31 26.66 -32.15
CA LEU A 564 7.14 27.40 -33.10
C LEU A 564 7.10 28.92 -32.89
N GLN A 565 5.99 29.45 -32.37
CA GLN A 565 5.87 30.86 -32.00
C GLN A 565 6.82 31.25 -30.85
N ARG A 566 7.08 30.34 -29.91
CA ARG A 566 7.94 30.58 -28.73
C ARG A 566 9.43 30.37 -29.01
N MET A 567 9.76 29.76 -30.14
CA MET A 567 11.14 29.43 -30.47
C MET A 567 11.88 30.60 -31.11
N HIS A 568 13.06 30.87 -30.57
CA HIS A 568 13.98 31.92 -30.99
C HIS A 568 15.32 31.38 -31.51
N VAL A 569 15.62 30.10 -31.28
CA VAL A 569 16.89 29.46 -31.65
C VAL A 569 17.08 29.28 -33.16
N PHE A 570 16.00 29.28 -33.95
CA PHE A 570 16.08 29.00 -35.39
C PHE A 570 16.58 30.19 -36.20
N GLY A 571 17.54 29.93 -37.09
CA GLY A 571 17.91 30.84 -38.16
C GLY A 571 16.75 31.06 -39.15
N VAL A 572 16.86 32.12 -39.95
CA VAL A 572 15.81 32.56 -40.89
C VAL A 572 15.38 31.44 -41.84
N GLU A 573 16.33 30.69 -42.41
CA GLU A 573 16.03 29.63 -43.40
C GLU A 573 15.30 28.43 -42.78
N ASN A 574 15.78 27.93 -41.64
CA ASN A 574 15.19 26.80 -40.92
C ASN A 574 13.79 27.17 -40.43
N ARG A 575 13.62 28.36 -39.84
CA ARG A 575 12.33 28.85 -39.40
C ARG A 575 11.34 29.02 -40.55
N ASP A 576 11.79 29.56 -41.69
CA ASP A 576 10.92 29.77 -42.85
C ASP A 576 10.42 28.43 -43.39
N THR A 577 11.32 27.44 -43.47
CA THR A 577 10.97 26.06 -43.87
C THR A 577 9.92 25.44 -42.96
N LEU A 578 10.09 25.51 -41.63
CA LEU A 578 9.14 24.97 -40.67
C LEU A 578 7.79 25.72 -40.71
N THR A 579 7.83 27.04 -40.87
CA THR A 579 6.62 27.89 -40.96
C THR A 579 5.82 27.61 -42.23
N HIS A 580 6.52 27.43 -43.37
CA HIS A 580 5.90 27.03 -44.62
C HIS A 580 5.24 25.65 -44.53
N LYS A 581 5.89 24.68 -43.88
CA LYS A 581 5.30 23.36 -43.60
C LYS A 581 4.05 23.48 -42.73
N ALA A 582 4.10 24.19 -41.59
CA ALA A 582 2.94 24.43 -40.72
C ALA A 582 1.76 25.06 -41.47
N THR A 583 2.04 26.07 -42.29
CA THR A 583 1.02 26.77 -43.10
C THR A 583 0.43 25.85 -44.16
N GLY A 584 1.28 25.01 -44.77
CA GLY A 584 0.90 23.99 -45.73
C GLY A 584 -0.07 22.97 -45.13
N TYR A 585 0.27 22.39 -43.96
CA TYR A 585 -0.58 21.42 -43.26
C TYR A 585 -1.87 22.05 -42.74
N SER A 586 -1.82 23.26 -42.18
CA SER A 586 -3.01 24.03 -41.77
C SER A 586 -3.99 24.23 -42.93
N SER A 587 -3.46 24.36 -44.15
CA SER A 587 -4.26 24.51 -45.36
C SER A 587 -4.76 23.19 -45.94
N LYS A 588 -4.34 22.03 -45.42
CA LYS A 588 -4.79 20.70 -45.86
C LYS A 588 -5.83 20.08 -44.93
N LEU A 589 -6.17 20.74 -43.81
CA LEU A 589 -7.21 20.27 -42.89
C LEU A 589 -8.56 20.08 -43.61
N LEU A 590 -9.27 19.02 -43.25
CA LEU A 590 -10.51 18.59 -43.91
C LEU A 590 -11.67 19.57 -43.67
N LYS A 591 -11.88 19.98 -42.42
CA LYS A 591 -12.99 20.86 -42.03
C LYS A 591 -12.62 22.32 -42.29
N LYS A 592 -13.46 23.02 -43.06
CA LYS A 592 -13.27 24.44 -43.40
C LYS A 592 -13.16 25.38 -42.20
N PRO A 593 -13.97 25.25 -41.14
CA PRO A 593 -13.81 26.07 -39.95
C PRO A 593 -12.45 25.89 -39.28
N ASP A 594 -12.01 24.65 -39.11
CA ASP A 594 -10.74 24.34 -38.46
C ASP A 594 -9.54 24.75 -39.33
N GLN A 595 -9.66 24.57 -40.66
CA GLN A 595 -8.72 25.07 -41.66
C GLN A 595 -8.58 26.59 -41.57
N CYS A 596 -9.69 27.32 -41.45
CA CYS A 596 -9.69 28.78 -41.31
C CYS A 596 -8.94 29.20 -40.04
N ARG A 597 -9.23 28.53 -38.91
CA ARG A 597 -8.61 28.81 -37.61
C ARG A 597 -7.11 28.57 -37.59
N ALA A 598 -6.67 27.43 -38.12
CA ALA A 598 -5.25 27.12 -38.22
C ALA A 598 -4.51 28.10 -39.15
N VAL A 599 -5.11 28.47 -40.29
CA VAL A 599 -4.47 29.39 -41.27
C VAL A 599 -4.33 30.81 -40.73
N TYR A 600 -5.33 31.37 -40.05
CA TYR A 600 -5.12 32.67 -39.41
C TYR A 600 -4.18 32.54 -38.20
N ALA A 601 -4.11 31.39 -37.51
CA ALA A 601 -3.15 31.21 -36.42
C ALA A 601 -1.70 31.27 -36.94
N CYS A 602 -1.42 30.71 -38.13
CA CYS A 602 -0.12 30.84 -38.79
C CYS A 602 0.29 32.29 -39.07
N SER A 603 -0.65 33.24 -39.16
CA SER A 603 -0.30 34.66 -39.35
C SER A 603 0.55 35.21 -38.19
N HIS A 604 0.39 34.67 -36.98
CA HIS A 604 1.21 35.05 -35.82
C HIS A 604 2.66 34.54 -35.91
N LEU A 605 2.96 33.56 -36.76
CA LEU A 605 4.34 33.07 -36.95
C LEU A 605 5.21 34.06 -37.73
N PHE A 606 4.58 34.89 -38.57
CA PHE A 606 5.20 35.92 -39.41
C PHE A 606 5.27 37.31 -38.75
N TRP A 607 4.84 37.41 -37.49
CA TRP A 607 4.83 38.67 -36.75
C TRP A 607 5.08 38.44 -35.26
N LEU A 608 6.35 38.51 -34.87
CA LEU A 608 6.79 38.46 -33.48
C LEU A 608 7.28 39.84 -33.04
N ASP A 609 6.83 40.29 -31.87
CA ASP A 609 7.14 41.65 -31.39
C ASP A 609 8.63 41.83 -31.04
N GLU A 610 9.26 40.75 -30.55
CA GLU A 610 10.62 40.76 -29.99
C GLU A 610 11.74 40.68 -31.05
N HIS A 611 11.47 40.13 -32.24
CA HIS A 611 12.46 40.00 -33.31
C HIS A 611 12.10 40.88 -34.53
N ASN A 612 12.84 41.97 -34.71
CA ASN A 612 12.62 42.89 -35.84
C ASN A 612 12.87 42.24 -37.22
N ASP A 613 13.75 41.24 -37.30
CA ASP A 613 14.06 40.52 -38.54
C ASP A 613 12.94 39.56 -38.99
N MET A 614 11.88 39.40 -38.16
CA MET A 614 10.78 38.45 -38.37
C MET A 614 9.42 39.12 -38.60
N LYS A 615 9.40 40.41 -38.97
CA LYS A 615 8.16 41.17 -39.21
C LYS A 615 7.86 41.23 -40.72
N ASP A 616 7.12 40.25 -41.23
CA ASP A 616 6.66 40.22 -42.61
C ASP A 616 5.14 40.46 -42.70
N GLY A 617 4.77 41.74 -42.81
CA GLY A 617 3.37 42.16 -42.91
C GLY A 617 2.67 41.70 -44.20
N GLU A 618 3.42 41.40 -45.27
CA GLU A 618 2.83 40.89 -46.52
C GLU A 618 2.37 39.44 -46.36
N ARG A 619 3.19 38.60 -45.71
CA ARG A 619 2.84 37.20 -45.40
C ARG A 619 1.73 37.08 -44.36
N VAL A 620 1.68 37.98 -43.37
CA VAL A 620 0.55 38.11 -42.44
C VAL A 620 -0.74 38.34 -43.23
N MET A 621 -0.74 39.32 -44.15
CA MET A 621 -1.90 39.62 -44.99
C MET A 621 -2.25 38.49 -45.95
N LEU A 622 -1.27 37.74 -46.46
CA LEU A 622 -1.52 36.55 -47.28
C LEU A 622 -2.30 35.49 -46.49
N CYS A 623 -1.89 35.22 -45.25
CA CYS A 623 -2.56 34.26 -44.36
C CYS A 623 -3.98 34.71 -44.03
N LEU A 624 -4.16 35.99 -43.69
CA LEU A 624 -5.47 36.57 -43.38
C LEU A 624 -6.42 36.58 -44.59
N LYS A 625 -5.93 36.93 -45.79
CA LYS A 625 -6.71 36.84 -47.04
C LYS A 625 -7.07 35.39 -47.38
N ARG A 626 -6.16 34.44 -47.12
CA ARG A 626 -6.42 33.02 -47.32
C ARG A 626 -7.47 32.49 -46.34
N ALA A 627 -7.39 32.85 -45.06
CA ALA A 627 -8.40 32.53 -44.06
C ALA A 627 -9.76 33.10 -44.45
N LEU A 628 -9.83 34.36 -44.91
CA LEU A 628 -11.07 34.97 -45.40
C LEU A 628 -11.67 34.22 -46.60
N ARG A 629 -10.86 33.77 -47.56
CA ARG A 629 -11.34 32.93 -48.68
C ARG A 629 -11.91 31.59 -48.20
N ILE A 630 -11.28 30.97 -47.20
CA ILE A 630 -11.74 29.71 -46.61
C ILE A 630 -13.07 29.92 -45.85
N ALA A 631 -13.19 31.01 -45.07
CA ALA A 631 -14.42 31.38 -44.38
C ALA A 631 -15.57 31.62 -45.36
N ASN A 632 -15.33 32.34 -46.46
CA ASN A 632 -16.32 32.53 -47.53
C ASN A 632 -16.77 31.21 -48.16
N ALA A 633 -15.83 30.30 -48.45
CA ALA A 633 -16.18 28.97 -48.97
C ALA A 633 -17.00 28.15 -47.96
N ALA A 634 -16.69 28.24 -46.66
CA ALA A 634 -17.45 27.59 -45.59
C ALA A 634 -18.89 28.13 -45.51
N GLN A 635 -19.04 29.45 -45.58
CA GLN A 635 -20.32 30.15 -45.55
C GLN A 635 -21.19 29.77 -46.76
N GLN A 636 -20.61 29.74 -47.96
CA GLN A 636 -21.32 29.32 -49.18
C GLN A 636 -21.81 27.86 -49.11
N MET A 637 -21.01 26.95 -48.56
CA MET A 637 -21.41 25.55 -48.35
C MET A 637 -22.54 25.43 -47.31
N ALA A 638 -22.49 26.21 -46.24
CA ALA A 638 -23.54 26.23 -45.22
C ALA A 638 -24.86 26.78 -45.76
N ASN A 639 -24.81 27.87 -46.54
CA ASN A 639 -25.99 28.45 -47.21
C ASN A 639 -26.63 27.48 -48.21
N ALA A 640 -25.84 26.59 -48.84
CA ALA A 640 -26.33 25.56 -49.75
C ALA A 640 -26.98 24.36 -49.02
N SER A 641 -26.54 24.05 -47.80
CA SER A 641 -27.07 22.97 -46.97
C SER A 641 -28.15 23.51 -46.03
N ARG A 642 -29.40 23.60 -46.52
CA ARG A 642 -30.56 24.13 -45.77
C ARG A 642 -30.65 23.50 -44.37
N GLY A 643 -30.27 24.26 -43.33
CA GLY A 643 -30.39 23.84 -41.92
C GLY A 643 -29.17 24.09 -41.03
N SER A 644 -28.04 24.59 -41.56
CA SER A 644 -26.90 25.03 -40.73
C SER A 644 -26.69 26.52 -40.90
N SER A 645 -26.80 27.31 -39.82
CA SER A 645 -26.25 28.67 -39.80
C SER A 645 -24.79 28.58 -40.24
N GLY A 646 -24.43 29.25 -41.33
CA GLY A 646 -23.04 29.41 -41.72
C GLY A 646 -22.26 30.11 -40.61
N SER A 647 -20.97 29.82 -40.50
CA SER A 647 -20.16 30.29 -39.37
C SER A 647 -19.77 31.76 -39.53
N VAL A 648 -20.75 32.67 -39.37
CA VAL A 648 -20.54 34.12 -39.23
C VAL A 648 -19.49 34.41 -38.14
N VAL A 649 -19.45 33.55 -37.12
CA VAL A 649 -18.44 33.52 -36.05
C VAL A 649 -17.00 33.53 -36.60
N LEU A 650 -16.68 32.81 -37.68
CA LEU A 650 -15.33 32.81 -38.26
C LEU A 650 -14.93 34.19 -38.81
N PHE A 651 -15.87 34.93 -39.42
CA PHE A 651 -15.57 36.28 -39.90
C PHE A 651 -15.33 37.24 -38.74
N ILE A 652 -16.07 37.10 -37.63
CA ILE A 652 -15.85 37.89 -36.41
C ILE A 652 -14.49 37.53 -35.77
N GLU A 653 -14.12 36.25 -35.73
CA GLU A 653 -12.79 35.80 -35.28
C GLU A 653 -11.68 36.40 -36.15
N ILE A 654 -11.81 36.37 -37.49
CA ILE A 654 -10.86 37.01 -38.41
C ILE A 654 -10.81 38.52 -38.17
N LEU A 655 -11.94 39.20 -37.99
CA LEU A 655 -11.99 40.63 -37.71
C LEU A 655 -11.18 40.97 -36.45
N ASN A 656 -11.33 40.19 -35.38
CA ASN A 656 -10.54 40.37 -34.17
C ASN A 656 -9.04 40.17 -34.42
N LYS A 657 -8.64 39.28 -35.33
CA LYS A 657 -7.24 39.13 -35.75
C LYS A 657 -6.74 40.32 -36.57
N TYR A 658 -7.55 40.86 -37.48
CA TYR A 658 -7.22 42.10 -38.20
C TYR A 658 -7.01 43.26 -37.22
N LEU A 659 -7.90 43.42 -36.23
CA LEU A 659 -7.77 44.43 -35.18
C LEU A 659 -6.47 44.24 -34.38
N TYR A 660 -6.13 43.01 -33.99
CA TYR A 660 -4.88 42.71 -33.31
C TYR A 660 -3.64 43.16 -34.11
N PHE A 661 -3.53 42.78 -35.39
CA PHE A 661 -2.39 43.18 -36.22
C PHE A 661 -2.38 44.69 -36.53
N TYR A 662 -3.56 45.30 -36.61
CA TYR A 662 -3.69 46.75 -36.74
C TYR A 662 -3.12 47.48 -35.52
N GLU A 663 -3.40 47.00 -34.31
CA GLU A 663 -2.83 47.54 -33.07
C GLU A 663 -1.31 47.37 -32.99
N LYS A 664 -0.82 46.22 -33.45
CA LYS A 664 0.62 45.93 -33.52
C LYS A 664 1.36 46.72 -34.61
N GLY A 665 0.65 47.50 -35.42
CA GLY A 665 1.23 48.43 -36.39
C GLY A 665 1.61 47.80 -37.73
N VAL A 666 0.97 46.70 -38.14
CA VAL A 666 1.15 46.12 -39.48
C VAL A 666 0.61 47.08 -40.53
N LEU A 667 1.48 47.70 -41.33
CA LEU A 667 1.11 48.72 -42.32
C LEU A 667 0.18 48.20 -43.42
N GLN A 668 0.26 46.91 -43.73
CA GLN A 668 -0.51 46.25 -44.78
C GLN A 668 -1.97 45.97 -44.37
N VAL A 669 -2.30 46.04 -43.07
CA VAL A 669 -3.67 45.97 -42.56
C VAL A 669 -4.27 47.37 -42.60
N THR A 670 -5.05 47.67 -43.64
CA THR A 670 -5.65 49.00 -43.82
C THR A 670 -7.02 49.10 -43.15
N ILE A 671 -7.40 50.32 -42.79
CA ILE A 671 -8.76 50.64 -42.28
C ILE A 671 -9.83 50.17 -43.27
N ASP A 672 -9.59 50.32 -44.57
CA ASP A 672 -10.52 49.89 -45.61
C ASP A 672 -10.77 48.38 -45.57
N SER A 673 -9.74 47.58 -45.25
CA SER A 673 -9.87 46.13 -45.13
C SER A 673 -10.71 45.71 -43.91
N ILE A 674 -10.58 46.44 -42.80
CA ILE A 674 -11.35 46.24 -41.58
C ILE A 674 -12.81 46.65 -41.81
N GLN A 675 -13.02 47.81 -42.44
CA GLN A 675 -14.35 48.33 -42.76
C GLN A 675 -15.09 47.40 -43.73
N SER A 676 -14.40 46.92 -44.77
CA SER A 676 -14.96 45.96 -45.72
C SER A 676 -15.39 44.66 -45.04
N LEU A 677 -14.64 44.20 -44.03
CA LEU A 677 -14.96 42.98 -43.29
C LEU A 677 -16.15 43.19 -42.33
N ILE A 678 -16.26 44.37 -41.69
CA ILE A 678 -17.42 44.74 -40.86
C ILE A 678 -18.69 44.78 -41.72
N GLU A 679 -18.62 45.37 -42.92
CA GLU A 679 -19.73 45.43 -43.86
C GLU A 679 -20.14 44.02 -44.34
N LEU A 680 -19.16 43.16 -44.64
CA LEU A 680 -19.41 41.76 -44.99
C LEU A 680 -20.12 40.99 -43.86
N ILE A 681 -19.69 41.17 -42.60
CA ILE A 681 -20.32 40.54 -41.44
C ILE A 681 -21.77 41.03 -41.29
N LYS A 682 -22.01 42.34 -41.39
CA LYS A 682 -23.37 42.91 -41.33
C LYS A 682 -24.27 42.34 -42.43
N GLN A 683 -23.76 42.22 -43.65
CA GLN A 683 -24.49 41.67 -44.78
C GLN A 683 -24.90 40.21 -44.55
N GLU A 684 -23.97 39.37 -44.10
CA GLU A 684 -24.22 37.94 -43.82
C GLU A 684 -25.16 37.73 -42.62
N MET A 685 -25.07 38.57 -41.58
CA MET A 685 -26.00 38.54 -40.44
C MET A 685 -27.43 38.94 -40.83
N SER A 686 -27.59 39.84 -41.81
CA SER A 686 -28.89 40.33 -42.30
C SER A 686 -29.52 39.47 -43.41
N GLY A 687 -28.86 38.37 -43.83
CA GLY A 687 -29.32 37.53 -44.92
C GLY A 687 -30.61 36.75 -44.62
N GLU A 688 -31.53 36.69 -45.58
CA GLU A 688 -32.88 36.08 -45.44
C GLU A 688 -32.90 34.56 -45.16
N ASN A 689 -31.75 33.88 -45.25
CA ASN A 689 -31.62 32.42 -45.04
C ASN A 689 -30.95 32.03 -43.71
N THR A 690 -30.65 33.00 -42.84
CA THR A 690 -29.86 32.77 -41.62
C THR A 690 -30.76 32.57 -40.40
N THR A 691 -30.70 31.41 -39.73
CA THR A 691 -31.27 31.26 -38.38
C THR A 691 -30.47 32.12 -37.39
N ALA A 692 -31.15 33.00 -36.64
CA ALA A 692 -30.51 33.92 -35.70
C ALA A 692 -29.68 33.16 -34.65
N ASP A 693 -28.36 33.30 -34.72
CA ASP A 693 -27.44 32.78 -33.71
C ASP A 693 -27.16 33.88 -32.67
N LEU A 694 -27.93 33.85 -31.59
CA LEU A 694 -27.82 34.79 -30.46
C LEU A 694 -26.39 34.89 -29.91
N SER A 695 -25.58 33.84 -30.05
CA SER A 695 -24.17 33.85 -29.61
C SER A 695 -23.28 34.66 -30.55
N ALA A 696 -23.49 34.54 -31.87
CA ALA A 696 -22.72 35.30 -32.86
C ALA A 696 -23.05 36.80 -32.78
N ASP A 697 -24.32 37.14 -32.57
CA ASP A 697 -24.78 38.53 -32.40
C ASP A 697 -24.13 39.18 -31.17
N ALA A 698 -24.12 38.48 -30.04
CA ALA A 698 -23.47 38.96 -28.82
C ALA A 698 -21.95 39.11 -28.97
N PHE A 699 -21.30 38.19 -29.71
CA PHE A 699 -19.87 38.25 -29.97
C PHE A 699 -19.51 39.45 -30.86
N PHE A 700 -20.26 39.67 -31.95
CA PHE A 700 -20.06 40.82 -32.82
C PHE A 700 -20.32 42.15 -32.10
N ALA A 701 -21.40 42.23 -31.31
CA ALA A 701 -21.69 43.38 -30.47
C ALA A 701 -20.53 43.69 -29.51
N SER A 702 -19.94 42.67 -28.90
CA SER A 702 -18.79 42.83 -28.00
C SER A 702 -17.55 43.33 -28.74
N THR A 703 -17.26 42.80 -29.94
CA THR A 703 -16.18 43.32 -30.80
C THR A 703 -16.41 44.78 -31.19
N LEU A 704 -17.65 45.18 -31.53
CA LEU A 704 -17.98 46.58 -31.83
C LEU A 704 -17.81 47.49 -30.60
N ARG A 705 -18.21 47.03 -29.41
CA ARG A 705 -17.93 47.76 -28.15
C ARG A 705 -16.45 47.93 -27.90
N TYR A 706 -15.63 46.92 -28.20
CA TYR A 706 -14.18 47.02 -28.08
C TYR A 706 -13.61 48.11 -29.01
N ILE A 707 -14.06 48.15 -30.27
CA ILE A 707 -13.67 49.20 -31.22
C ILE A 707 -14.07 50.59 -30.71
N GLN A 708 -15.29 50.75 -30.17
CA GLN A 708 -15.74 52.01 -29.57
C GLN A 708 -14.92 52.40 -28.34
N PHE A 709 -14.65 51.44 -27.44
CA PHE A 709 -13.80 51.67 -26.28
C PHE A 709 -12.39 52.15 -26.67
N GLN A 710 -11.79 51.57 -27.71
CA GLN A 710 -10.49 52.03 -28.20
C GLN A 710 -10.51 53.44 -28.81
N LYS A 711 -11.66 53.88 -29.36
CA LYS A 711 -11.86 55.28 -29.78
C LYS A 711 -11.96 56.23 -28.58
N ASP A 712 -12.67 55.81 -27.53
CA ASP A 712 -12.94 56.66 -26.36
C ASP A 712 -11.72 56.79 -25.43
N LYS A 713 -10.73 55.89 -25.55
CA LYS A 713 -9.53 55.83 -24.69
C LYS A 713 -8.57 57.03 -24.86
N GLY A 714 -8.70 57.82 -25.92
CA GLY A 714 -7.85 58.99 -26.23
C GLY A 714 -6.41 58.65 -26.64
N GLY A 715 -5.71 59.61 -27.26
CA GLY A 715 -4.31 59.48 -27.71
C GLY A 715 -4.12 58.88 -29.12
N VAL A 716 -2.88 58.49 -29.46
CA VAL A 716 -2.49 57.98 -30.80
C VAL A 716 -3.29 56.73 -31.23
N VAL A 717 -3.76 55.93 -30.27
CA VAL A 717 -4.60 54.75 -30.53
C VAL A 717 -6.02 55.17 -30.93
N ALA A 718 -6.60 56.19 -30.27
CA ALA A 718 -7.91 56.71 -30.63
C ALA A 718 -7.92 57.36 -32.03
N GLU A 719 -6.84 58.06 -32.42
CA GLU A 719 -6.69 58.63 -33.76
C GLU A 719 -6.61 57.55 -34.85
N LYS A 720 -5.96 56.40 -34.57
CA LYS A 720 -5.91 55.25 -35.48
C LYS A 720 -7.28 54.59 -35.64
N TYR A 721 -8.09 54.55 -34.60
CA TYR A 721 -9.39 53.89 -34.61
C TYR A 721 -10.55 54.80 -35.06
N SER A 722 -10.39 56.13 -35.04
CA SER A 722 -11.43 57.09 -35.42
C SER A 722 -12.08 56.88 -36.81
N PRO A 723 -11.36 56.44 -37.87
CA PRO A 723 -11.96 56.26 -39.20
C PRO A 723 -12.78 54.98 -39.37
N ILE A 724 -12.76 54.02 -38.42
CA ILE A 724 -13.53 52.76 -38.50
C ILE A 724 -14.99 53.02 -38.12
N LYS A 725 -15.97 52.75 -38.99
CA LYS A 725 -17.40 52.98 -38.69
C LYS A 725 -18.03 51.79 -37.95
N ALA A 726 -17.93 51.78 -36.63
CA ALA A 726 -18.55 50.79 -35.74
C ALA A 726 -19.88 51.32 -35.17
N GLU A 727 -20.92 51.40 -36.01
CA GLU A 727 -22.28 51.76 -35.56
C GLU A 727 -23.09 50.49 -35.23
N PHE A 728 -23.74 50.48 -34.06
CA PHE A 728 -24.80 49.52 -33.72
C PHE A 728 -26.00 49.81 -34.62
N ALA A 729 -26.62 48.76 -35.18
CA ALA A 729 -28.02 48.90 -35.59
C ALA A 729 -28.81 49.08 -34.29
N GLU A 730 -29.34 50.27 -34.06
CA GLU A 730 -30.34 50.48 -33.00
C GLU A 730 -31.49 49.51 -33.28
N THR A 731 -31.61 48.46 -32.49
CA THR A 731 -32.81 47.63 -32.44
C THR A 731 -33.91 48.52 -31.86
N SER A 732 -34.72 49.10 -32.74
CA SER A 732 -36.02 49.71 -32.42
C SER A 732 -37.05 48.64 -32.10
#